data_AF-A0AAW2SW24-F1
#
_entry.id   AF-A0AAW2SW24-F1
#
_cell.length_a   1.000
_cell.length_b   1.000
_cell.length_c   1.000
_cell.angle_alpha   90.00
_cell.angle_beta   90.00
_cell.angle_gamma   90.00
#
_symmetry.space_group_name_H-M   'P 1'
#
loop_
_entity.id
_entity.type
_entity.pdbx_description
1 polymer ?
#
loop_
_entity_poly.entity_id
_entity_poly.type
_entity_poly.pdbx_seq_one_letter_code
_entity_poly.pdbx_strand_id
1 'polypeptide(L)'
;MCEELKSTLTEKESIIKNLSSAHDRLRVDCNEKLRRCEEENKALGSALDDANAKNMDQERLISALKEEVEGVKRLLSFSQKKCLETENRTNVSKESGQREDVFVKLEEESRKFEDQLKWKKEQFAHLEEAHKKLRNEVRMKEKEWEKEKAELLDGILSLEMKLESQTRISQDLQQRLEMCNQALAHAESKRKLLEVQLLESRTSFDSVCVEYEDAKLNFENLTAQRDQEIASLRSSLGTKEILYREMEYQFKKLEQEKQELLVSVKELQEAQIRVAGTSSSSKLQNKLKSLEQVHKGCSTNLKTRESEWRSQMEKLSEELNCCRSALKSRDTSLNELNRELEACDSLILKLELLNQETSLVLLVLKSEFREAQLRLADNRSCMDLKNMQMQENVNELLEQLENKKAALTSVQQDLEEEREKVVTLSKKVQTLEELQFPLQKELERLKEMLNESKTCQVQTEEQVLQIQSDLEKVHDALDRANGELYEKFCEANQIEFELQIWKSIAEQLEENLKQNHQMRREVEASLLAQMEVELNLKQEKESLSHQLEEKDERIDNLQKQLVEVNESVKVVENAGAETETSFGIAEGGRQIEKHEAENLHQLVEEKDQRIYDLQQLVASLEQEFDSSTACFSSRLSQMQTEMTGLRKSWEQIKAAEVFKEMEIQEKNLMIVELENDLGSSKTKIQEIEVQLEKKELELRRLVCELEAKISTSDKTIKKLRETA
;
A
#
# COMPACT_ATOMS: atom_id res chain seq x y z
N MET A 1 -26.78 -34.74 4.13
CA MET A 1 -26.55 -34.31 5.53
C MET A 1 -25.70 -35.30 6.35
N CYS A 2 -26.23 -36.33 7.04
CA CYS A 2 -25.39 -37.11 7.97
C CYS A 2 -24.18 -37.82 7.32
N GLU A 3 -24.36 -38.52 6.20
CA GLU A 3 -23.24 -39.20 5.50
C GLU A 3 -22.27 -38.21 4.84
N GLU A 4 -22.77 -37.05 4.46
CA GLU A 4 -22.06 -35.96 3.77
C GLU A 4 -21.13 -35.20 4.74
N LEU A 5 -21.61 -34.96 5.98
CA LEU A 5 -20.79 -34.53 7.11
C LEU A 5 -19.74 -35.58 7.48
N LYS A 6 -20.06 -36.87 7.38
CA LYS A 6 -19.12 -37.97 7.66
C LYS A 6 -18.03 -38.05 6.59
N SER A 7 -18.40 -37.92 5.31
CA SER A 7 -17.47 -37.87 4.18
C SER A 7 -16.51 -36.69 4.30
N THR A 8 -17.03 -35.48 4.50
CA THR A 8 -16.20 -34.26 4.66
C THR A 8 -15.36 -34.26 5.94
N LEU A 9 -15.77 -34.96 7.00
CA LEU A 9 -14.92 -35.23 8.15
C LEU A 9 -13.75 -36.16 7.78
N THR A 10 -14.02 -37.31 7.15
CA THR A 10 -12.95 -38.26 6.75
C THR A 10 -12.00 -37.67 5.70
N GLU A 11 -12.48 -36.76 4.85
CA GLU A 11 -11.65 -35.99 3.92
C GLU A 11 -10.72 -35.03 4.67
N LYS A 12 -11.24 -34.28 5.64
CA LYS A 12 -10.42 -33.41 6.50
C LYS A 12 -9.41 -34.18 7.34
N GLU A 13 -9.79 -35.34 7.89
CA GLU A 13 -8.87 -36.25 8.60
C GLU A 13 -7.75 -36.75 7.68
N SER A 14 -8.09 -37.12 6.43
CA SER A 14 -7.10 -37.49 5.41
C SER A 14 -6.14 -36.34 5.08
N ILE A 15 -6.67 -35.12 4.87
CA ILE A 15 -5.87 -33.91 4.63
C ILE A 15 -4.95 -33.60 5.81
N ILE A 16 -5.45 -33.65 7.05
CA ILE A 16 -4.65 -33.43 8.27
C ILE A 16 -3.55 -34.51 8.41
N LYS A 17 -3.85 -35.77 8.11
CA LYS A 17 -2.87 -36.86 8.15
C LYS A 17 -1.79 -36.71 7.08
N ASN A 18 -2.15 -36.26 5.89
CA ASN A 18 -1.21 -35.94 4.80
C ASN A 18 -0.34 -34.72 5.14
N LEU A 19 -0.91 -33.65 5.70
CA LEU A 19 -0.17 -32.48 6.20
C LEU A 19 0.81 -32.85 7.31
N SER A 20 0.39 -33.67 8.27
CA SER A 20 1.25 -34.17 9.35
C SER A 20 2.43 -34.97 8.78
N SER A 21 2.16 -35.89 7.86
CA SER A 21 3.19 -36.68 7.17
C SER A 21 4.13 -35.86 6.29
N ALA A 22 3.66 -34.74 5.71
CA ALA A 22 4.51 -33.81 4.97
C ALA A 22 5.39 -32.98 5.92
N HIS A 23 4.80 -32.46 7.01
CA HIS A 23 5.50 -31.70 8.04
C HIS A 23 6.58 -32.53 8.75
N ASP A 24 6.29 -33.79 9.12
CA ASP A 24 7.29 -34.69 9.72
C ASP A 24 8.46 -34.98 8.77
N ARG A 25 8.19 -35.15 7.46
CA ARG A 25 9.23 -35.31 6.43
C ARG A 25 10.11 -34.06 6.29
N LEU A 26 9.50 -32.87 6.24
CA LEU A 26 10.24 -31.60 6.24
C LEU A 26 11.06 -31.42 7.52
N ARG A 27 10.54 -31.83 8.69
CA ARG A 27 11.27 -31.78 9.97
C ARG A 27 12.53 -32.66 9.94
N VAL A 28 12.44 -33.87 9.36
CA VAL A 28 13.59 -34.77 9.20
C VAL A 28 14.62 -34.20 8.20
N ASP A 29 14.19 -33.73 7.03
CA ASP A 29 15.06 -33.12 6.01
C ASP A 29 15.80 -31.87 6.54
N CYS A 30 15.11 -30.97 7.26
CA CYS A 30 15.74 -29.83 7.92
C CYS A 30 16.78 -30.27 8.98
N ASN A 31 16.47 -31.27 9.80
CA ASN A 31 17.38 -31.77 10.84
C ASN A 31 18.62 -32.46 10.23
N GLU A 32 18.47 -33.15 9.09
CA GLU A 32 19.59 -33.78 8.40
C GLU A 32 20.50 -32.73 7.73
N LYS A 33 19.91 -31.72 7.09
CA LYS A 33 20.65 -30.57 6.53
C LYS A 33 21.40 -29.79 7.61
N LEU A 34 20.77 -29.56 8.77
CA LEU A 34 21.43 -28.92 9.92
C LEU A 34 22.64 -29.73 10.38
N ARG A 35 22.49 -31.04 10.61
CA ARG A 35 23.59 -31.91 11.02
C ARG A 35 24.74 -31.90 10.01
N ARG A 36 24.44 -31.99 8.71
CA ARG A 36 25.46 -31.96 7.65
C ARG A 36 26.25 -30.66 7.65
N CYS A 37 25.57 -29.52 7.83
CA CYS A 37 26.22 -28.22 7.99
C CYS A 37 27.08 -28.14 9.27
N GLU A 38 26.65 -28.73 10.39
CA GLU A 38 27.49 -28.83 11.59
C GLU A 38 28.74 -29.70 11.39
N GLU A 39 28.62 -30.82 10.65
CA GLU A 39 29.72 -31.73 10.33
C GLU A 39 30.73 -31.06 9.38
N GLU A 40 30.26 -30.37 8.34
CA GLU A 40 31.08 -29.56 7.43
C GLU A 40 31.81 -28.43 8.18
N ASN A 41 31.14 -27.71 9.07
CA ASN A 41 31.77 -26.66 9.90
C ASN A 41 32.83 -27.23 10.86
N LYS A 42 32.62 -28.42 11.45
CA LYS A 42 33.63 -29.10 12.28
C LYS A 42 34.85 -29.54 11.47
N ALA A 43 34.64 -30.00 10.23
CA ALA A 43 35.73 -30.34 9.32
C ALA A 43 36.55 -29.10 8.90
N LEU A 44 35.88 -27.99 8.57
CA LEU A 44 36.53 -26.71 8.24
C LEU A 44 37.32 -26.13 9.42
N GLY A 45 36.78 -26.16 10.64
CA GLY A 45 37.49 -25.76 11.86
C GLY A 45 38.75 -26.61 12.09
N SER A 46 38.62 -27.94 11.96
CA SER A 46 39.77 -28.86 12.09
C SER A 46 40.86 -28.56 11.05
N ALA A 47 40.49 -28.28 9.79
CA ALA A 47 41.43 -27.93 8.73
C ALA A 47 42.11 -26.56 8.95
N LEU A 48 41.41 -25.60 9.58
CA LEU A 48 41.96 -24.30 9.94
C LEU A 48 43.00 -24.43 11.07
N ASP A 49 42.72 -25.20 12.11
CA ASP A 49 43.68 -25.47 13.19
C ASP A 49 44.92 -26.22 12.67
N ASP A 50 44.72 -27.20 11.80
CA ASP A 50 45.79 -27.97 11.16
C ASP A 50 46.65 -27.10 10.19
N ALA A 51 46.08 -26.03 9.63
CA ALA A 51 46.82 -25.01 8.87
C ALA A 51 47.56 -24.02 9.78
N ASN A 52 46.93 -23.58 10.87
CA ASN A 52 47.54 -22.68 11.86
C ASN A 52 48.75 -23.34 12.56
N ALA A 53 48.68 -24.64 12.86
CA ALA A 53 49.82 -25.39 13.40
C ALA A 53 51.02 -25.38 12.44
N LYS A 54 50.79 -25.68 11.15
CA LYS A 54 51.83 -25.62 10.11
C LYS A 54 52.41 -24.21 9.93
N ASN A 55 51.57 -23.18 10.04
CA ASN A 55 52.01 -21.79 9.98
C ASN A 55 52.93 -21.43 11.16
N MET A 56 52.58 -21.81 12.40
CA MET A 56 53.46 -21.61 13.56
C MET A 56 54.81 -22.33 13.41
N ASP A 57 54.84 -23.53 12.83
CA ASP A 57 56.10 -24.24 12.57
C ASP A 57 56.92 -23.59 11.45
N GLN A 58 56.27 -22.99 10.44
CA GLN A 58 56.93 -22.15 9.45
C GLN A 58 57.48 -20.85 10.05
N GLU A 59 56.75 -20.17 10.94
CA GLU A 59 57.24 -18.98 11.66
C GLU A 59 58.42 -19.30 12.58
N ARG A 60 58.41 -20.46 13.25
CA ARG A 60 59.56 -20.99 14.01
C ARG A 60 60.78 -21.20 13.10
N LEU A 61 60.59 -21.86 11.96
CA LEU A 61 61.66 -22.11 10.99
C LEU A 61 62.23 -20.80 10.41
N ILE A 62 61.37 -19.85 10.03
CA ILE A 62 61.76 -18.51 9.56
C ILE A 62 62.51 -17.74 10.65
N SER A 63 62.15 -17.90 11.92
CA SER A 63 62.82 -17.26 13.04
C SER A 63 64.22 -17.86 13.27
N ALA A 64 64.35 -19.19 13.26
CA ALA A 64 65.65 -19.87 13.33
C ALA A 64 66.58 -19.47 12.15
N LEU A 65 66.06 -19.45 10.93
CA LEU A 65 66.80 -19.02 9.74
C LEU A 65 67.22 -17.53 9.82
N LYS A 66 66.41 -16.66 10.44
CA LYS A 66 66.81 -15.27 10.73
C LYS A 66 67.94 -15.19 11.75
N GLU A 67 67.93 -16.02 12.80
CA GLU A 67 69.03 -16.06 13.77
C GLU A 67 70.31 -16.63 13.15
N GLU A 68 70.23 -17.66 12.31
CA GLU A 68 71.36 -18.16 11.52
C GLU A 68 71.90 -17.12 10.56
N VAL A 69 71.05 -16.43 9.79
CA VAL A 69 71.47 -15.34 8.89
C VAL A 69 72.12 -14.21 9.66
N GLU A 70 71.59 -13.80 10.82
CA GLU A 70 72.21 -12.75 11.64
C GLU A 70 73.48 -13.24 12.36
N GLY A 71 73.62 -14.54 12.59
CA GLY A 71 74.84 -15.19 13.06
C GLY A 71 75.93 -15.21 11.97
N VAL A 72 75.59 -15.63 10.75
CA VAL A 72 76.45 -15.56 9.56
C VAL A 72 76.83 -14.12 9.26
N LYS A 73 75.92 -13.16 9.40
CA LYS A 73 76.18 -11.72 9.22
C LYS A 73 77.09 -11.14 10.30
N ARG A 74 77.01 -11.63 11.55
CA ARG A 74 78.00 -11.36 12.60
C ARG A 74 79.37 -11.98 12.29
N LEU A 75 79.41 -13.22 11.80
CA LEU A 75 80.65 -13.90 11.36
C LEU A 75 81.28 -13.21 10.14
N LEU A 76 80.47 -12.73 9.19
CA LEU A 76 80.89 -11.94 8.03
C LEU A 76 81.40 -10.57 8.45
N SER A 77 80.74 -9.90 9.40
CA SER A 77 81.23 -8.64 9.98
C SER A 77 82.56 -8.85 10.71
N PHE A 78 82.72 -9.98 11.40
CA PHE A 78 83.98 -10.35 12.07
C PHE A 78 85.08 -10.73 11.07
N SER A 79 84.77 -11.47 10.00
CA SER A 79 85.73 -11.82 8.96
C SER A 79 86.13 -10.61 8.13
N GLN A 80 85.20 -9.74 7.74
CA GLN A 80 85.46 -8.47 7.05
C GLN A 80 86.34 -7.54 7.89
N LYS A 81 86.07 -7.45 9.20
CA LYS A 81 86.91 -6.70 10.15
C LYS A 81 88.31 -7.31 10.33
N LYS A 82 88.44 -8.63 10.17
CA LYS A 82 89.73 -9.35 10.18
C LYS A 82 90.49 -9.26 8.85
N CYS A 83 89.79 -9.22 7.72
CA CYS A 83 90.39 -9.04 6.39
C CYS A 83 91.06 -7.66 6.25
N LEU A 84 90.47 -6.62 6.84
CA LEU A 84 91.06 -5.27 6.91
C LEU A 84 92.35 -5.20 7.75
N GLU A 85 92.69 -6.23 8.53
CA GLU A 85 93.95 -6.32 9.28
C GLU A 85 94.98 -7.27 8.63
N THR A 86 94.65 -7.94 7.51
CA THR A 86 95.57 -8.85 6.82
C THR A 86 95.66 -8.65 5.30
N GLU A 87 95.38 -7.46 4.78
CA GLU A 87 95.58 -7.11 3.37
C GLU A 87 97.08 -6.89 3.05
N ASN A 88 97.91 -7.93 3.21
CA ASN A 88 99.30 -7.96 2.76
C ASN A 88 99.95 -9.36 2.81
N ARG A 89 99.54 -10.30 1.93
CA ARG A 89 100.44 -11.26 1.21
C ARG A 89 99.75 -12.33 0.34
N THR A 90 100.09 -12.29 -0.95
CA THR A 90 100.44 -13.42 -1.85
C THR A 90 99.53 -14.65 -2.05
N ASN A 91 99.10 -14.80 -3.31
CA ASN A 91 99.23 -16.00 -4.16
C ASN A 91 98.26 -17.20 -4.05
N VAL A 92 97.33 -17.27 -5.02
CA VAL A 92 97.16 -18.34 -6.03
C VAL A 92 97.33 -19.82 -5.63
N SER A 93 96.24 -20.58 -5.76
CA SER A 93 96.22 -21.95 -6.34
C SER A 93 94.85 -22.15 -7.01
N LYS A 94 94.69 -22.28 -8.34
CA LYS A 94 95.09 -23.36 -9.26
C LYS A 94 94.36 -24.71 -9.12
N GLU A 95 93.03 -24.66 -9.06
CA GLU A 95 92.14 -25.72 -9.60
C GLU A 95 90.93 -25.11 -10.34
N SER A 96 91.15 -24.41 -11.46
CA SER A 96 90.06 -23.70 -12.16
C SER A 96 89.73 -24.23 -13.57
N GLY A 97 90.70 -24.75 -14.34
CA GLY A 97 90.50 -25.02 -15.78
C GLY A 97 89.36 -25.98 -16.18
N GLN A 98 88.99 -26.97 -15.35
CA GLN A 98 87.80 -27.81 -15.57
C GLN A 98 86.55 -27.30 -14.82
N ARG A 99 86.70 -26.33 -13.92
CA ARG A 99 85.57 -25.63 -13.29
C ARG A 99 85.09 -24.50 -14.20
N GLU A 100 85.97 -23.73 -14.83
CA GLU A 100 85.64 -22.58 -15.71
C GLU A 100 84.69 -22.98 -16.84
N ASP A 101 84.98 -24.03 -17.61
CA ASP A 101 84.14 -24.45 -18.75
C ASP A 101 82.76 -24.95 -18.31
N VAL A 102 82.70 -25.68 -17.19
CA VAL A 102 81.43 -26.12 -16.57
C VAL A 102 80.67 -24.93 -15.99
N PHE A 103 81.37 -23.94 -15.43
CA PHE A 103 80.80 -22.72 -14.87
C PHE A 103 80.19 -21.84 -15.96
N VAL A 104 80.89 -21.61 -17.09
CA VAL A 104 80.35 -20.85 -18.24
C VAL A 104 79.10 -21.53 -18.81
N LYS A 105 79.10 -22.86 -18.95
CA LYS A 105 77.90 -23.61 -19.36
C LYS A 105 76.75 -23.47 -18.35
N LEU A 106 77.03 -23.58 -17.05
CA LEU A 106 76.02 -23.32 -16.00
C LEU A 106 75.52 -21.87 -16.01
N GLU A 107 76.38 -20.90 -16.32
CA GLU A 107 76.06 -19.48 -16.34
C GLU A 107 75.19 -19.11 -17.56
N GLU A 108 75.44 -19.74 -18.71
CA GLU A 108 74.56 -19.66 -19.88
C GLU A 108 73.20 -20.32 -19.64
N GLU A 109 73.17 -21.53 -19.05
CA GLU A 109 71.91 -22.20 -18.70
C GLU A 109 71.15 -21.40 -17.65
N SER A 110 71.84 -20.89 -16.62
CA SER A 110 71.27 -20.00 -15.61
C SER A 110 70.66 -18.76 -16.25
N ARG A 111 71.32 -18.13 -17.23
CA ARG A 111 70.77 -16.96 -17.95
C ARG A 111 69.53 -17.33 -18.76
N LYS A 112 69.55 -18.47 -19.48
CA LYS A 112 68.39 -19.00 -20.22
C LYS A 112 67.21 -19.29 -19.26
N PHE A 113 67.45 -19.84 -18.08
CA PHE A 113 66.42 -20.04 -17.05
C PHE A 113 65.95 -18.72 -16.41
N GLU A 114 66.84 -17.75 -16.20
CA GLU A 114 66.50 -16.43 -15.66
C GLU A 114 65.57 -15.66 -16.59
N ASP A 115 65.83 -15.69 -17.89
CA ASP A 115 65.00 -15.00 -18.89
C ASP A 115 63.65 -15.70 -19.12
N GLN A 116 63.61 -17.04 -19.11
CA GLN A 116 62.35 -17.78 -19.03
C GLN A 116 61.57 -17.45 -17.75
N LEU A 117 62.25 -17.29 -16.61
CA LEU A 117 61.64 -16.93 -15.34
C LEU A 117 61.12 -15.49 -15.33
N LYS A 118 61.79 -14.53 -15.99
CA LYS A 118 61.30 -13.15 -16.20
C LYS A 118 60.01 -13.17 -17.02
N TRP A 119 60.02 -13.81 -18.18
CA TRP A 119 58.82 -13.92 -19.03
C TRP A 119 57.66 -14.62 -18.31
N LYS A 120 57.93 -15.69 -17.54
CA LYS A 120 56.89 -16.34 -16.71
C LYS A 120 56.35 -15.42 -15.62
N LYS A 121 57.19 -14.62 -14.95
CA LYS A 121 56.75 -13.62 -13.96
C LYS A 121 55.83 -12.56 -14.58
N GLU A 122 56.15 -12.08 -15.78
CA GLU A 122 55.32 -11.11 -16.52
C GLU A 122 53.96 -11.73 -16.93
N GLN A 123 53.95 -12.97 -17.43
CA GLN A 123 52.72 -13.71 -17.71
C GLN A 123 51.86 -13.90 -16.45
N PHE A 124 52.46 -14.23 -15.29
CA PHE A 124 51.74 -14.30 -14.02
C PHE A 124 51.21 -12.93 -13.57
N ALA A 125 51.96 -11.84 -13.75
CA ALA A 125 51.51 -10.49 -13.42
C ALA A 125 50.30 -10.07 -14.26
N HIS A 126 50.29 -10.36 -15.57
CA HIS A 126 49.13 -10.11 -16.43
C HIS A 126 47.90 -10.96 -16.04
N LEU A 127 48.10 -12.23 -15.67
CA LEU A 127 47.03 -13.10 -15.17
C LEU A 127 46.47 -12.62 -13.82
N GLU A 128 47.33 -12.17 -12.91
CA GLU A 128 46.91 -11.59 -11.63
C GLU A 128 46.14 -10.28 -11.85
N GLU A 129 46.60 -9.41 -12.75
CA GLU A 129 45.89 -8.16 -13.07
C GLU A 129 44.53 -8.42 -13.72
N ALA A 130 44.44 -9.38 -14.66
CA ALA A 130 43.19 -9.78 -15.29
C ALA A 130 42.20 -10.39 -14.28
N HIS A 131 42.67 -11.28 -13.40
CA HIS A 131 41.87 -11.85 -12.32
C HIS A 131 41.42 -10.79 -11.29
N LYS A 132 42.26 -9.79 -11.00
CA LYS A 132 41.93 -8.63 -10.15
C LYS A 132 40.87 -7.73 -10.79
N LYS A 133 40.93 -7.51 -12.12
CA LYS A 133 39.90 -6.80 -12.89
C LYS A 133 38.56 -7.55 -12.82
N LEU A 134 38.55 -8.85 -13.16
CA LEU A 134 37.34 -9.69 -13.11
C LEU A 134 36.73 -9.74 -11.69
N ARG A 135 37.55 -9.88 -10.65
CA ARG A 135 37.10 -9.85 -9.24
C ARG A 135 36.46 -8.50 -8.88
N ASN A 136 36.97 -7.39 -9.41
CA ASN A 136 36.38 -6.07 -9.19
C ASN A 136 35.06 -5.91 -9.96
N GLU A 137 34.96 -6.40 -11.20
CA GLU A 137 33.72 -6.38 -11.98
C GLU A 137 32.60 -7.19 -11.33
N VAL A 138 32.90 -8.40 -10.83
CA VAL A 138 31.95 -9.22 -10.07
C VAL A 138 31.49 -8.46 -8.82
N ARG A 139 32.42 -7.87 -8.07
CA ARG A 139 32.10 -7.05 -6.87
C ARG A 139 31.27 -5.80 -7.16
N MET A 140 31.38 -5.22 -8.36
CA MET A 140 30.51 -4.11 -8.77
C MET A 140 29.09 -4.62 -9.06
N LYS A 141 28.96 -5.69 -9.84
CA LYS A 141 27.67 -6.33 -10.15
C LYS A 141 26.95 -6.86 -8.91
N GLU A 142 27.69 -7.40 -7.92
CA GLU A 142 27.15 -7.79 -6.61
C GLU A 142 26.50 -6.60 -5.88
N LYS A 143 27.13 -5.42 -5.92
CA LYS A 143 26.60 -4.19 -5.29
C LYS A 143 25.42 -3.61 -6.05
N GLU A 144 25.47 -3.64 -7.38
CA GLU A 144 24.37 -3.20 -8.26
C GLU A 144 23.14 -4.08 -8.02
N TRP A 145 23.32 -5.41 -8.01
CA TRP A 145 22.26 -6.38 -7.71
C TRP A 145 21.68 -6.22 -6.30
N GLU A 146 22.50 -6.08 -5.25
CA GLU A 146 21.99 -5.86 -3.89
C GLU A 146 21.30 -4.50 -3.73
N LYS A 147 21.68 -3.47 -4.50
CA LYS A 147 20.96 -2.20 -4.57
C LYS A 147 19.60 -2.36 -5.26
N GLU A 148 19.54 -2.97 -6.44
CA GLU A 148 18.28 -3.24 -7.15
C GLU A 148 17.32 -4.10 -6.32
N LYS A 149 17.86 -5.10 -5.61
CA LYS A 149 17.13 -5.96 -4.67
C LYS A 149 16.60 -5.18 -3.46
N ALA A 150 17.36 -4.24 -2.90
CA ALA A 150 16.88 -3.36 -1.83
C ALA A 150 15.75 -2.43 -2.34
N GLU A 151 15.94 -1.79 -3.49
CA GLU A 151 14.94 -0.92 -4.13
C GLU A 151 13.65 -1.68 -4.47
N LEU A 152 13.75 -2.95 -4.89
CA LEU A 152 12.62 -3.84 -5.11
C LEU A 152 11.90 -4.21 -3.79
N LEU A 153 12.64 -4.49 -2.72
CA LEU A 153 12.06 -4.81 -1.40
C LEU A 153 11.34 -3.59 -0.79
N ASP A 154 11.93 -2.40 -0.86
CA ASP A 154 11.29 -1.15 -0.46
C ASP A 154 10.03 -0.86 -1.31
N GLY A 155 10.09 -1.16 -2.61
CA GLY A 155 8.93 -1.10 -3.50
C GLY A 155 7.80 -2.05 -3.10
N ILE A 156 8.12 -3.30 -2.75
CA ILE A 156 7.16 -4.30 -2.26
C ILE A 156 6.55 -3.84 -0.94
N LEU A 157 7.35 -3.45 0.05
CA LEU A 157 6.88 -2.95 1.35
C LEU A 157 5.99 -1.71 1.20
N SER A 158 6.31 -0.81 0.26
CA SER A 158 5.47 0.35 -0.07
C SER A 158 4.11 -0.07 -0.64
N LEU A 159 4.06 -1.12 -1.47
CA LEU A 159 2.82 -1.65 -2.05
C LEU A 159 2.00 -2.44 -1.02
N GLU A 160 2.64 -3.21 -0.15
CA GLU A 160 1.99 -3.94 0.96
C GLU A 160 1.33 -2.96 1.95
N MET A 161 2.04 -1.92 2.39
CA MET A 161 1.46 -0.88 3.25
C MET A 161 0.29 -0.14 2.58
N LYS A 162 0.37 0.12 1.27
CA LYS A 162 -0.75 0.71 0.51
C LYS A 162 -1.94 -0.23 0.46
N LEU A 163 -1.74 -1.51 0.13
CA LEU A 163 -2.77 -2.53 0.05
C LEU A 163 -3.47 -2.75 1.41
N GLU A 164 -2.70 -2.83 2.49
CA GLU A 164 -3.25 -2.94 3.85
C GLU A 164 -4.07 -1.69 4.23
N SER A 165 -3.55 -0.49 3.94
CA SER A 165 -4.29 0.76 4.18
C SER A 165 -5.60 0.83 3.39
N GLN A 166 -5.60 0.39 2.12
CA GLN A 166 -6.77 0.34 1.26
C GLN A 166 -7.77 -0.72 1.74
N THR A 167 -7.29 -1.91 2.13
CA THR A 167 -8.12 -2.99 2.70
C THR A 167 -8.84 -2.53 3.96
N ARG A 168 -8.12 -1.85 4.87
CA ARG A 168 -8.69 -1.26 6.08
C ARG A 168 -9.71 -0.16 5.79
N ILE A 169 -9.47 0.69 4.79
CA ILE A 169 -10.44 1.72 4.35
C ILE A 169 -11.70 1.07 3.76
N SER A 170 -11.56 0.03 2.94
CA SER A 170 -12.69 -0.73 2.41
C SER A 170 -13.51 -1.41 3.52
N GLN A 171 -12.87 -1.90 4.59
CA GLN A 171 -13.56 -2.49 5.74
C GLN A 171 -14.34 -1.45 6.56
N ASP A 172 -13.78 -0.25 6.85
CA ASP A 172 -14.54 0.84 7.50
C ASP A 172 -15.73 1.27 6.65
N LEU A 173 -15.53 1.46 5.33
CA LEU A 173 -16.60 1.77 4.38
C LEU A 173 -17.71 0.71 4.39
N GLN A 174 -17.37 -0.58 4.45
CA GLN A 174 -18.34 -1.67 4.50
C GLN A 174 -19.15 -1.67 5.80
N GLN A 175 -18.49 -1.59 6.96
CA GLN A 175 -19.15 -1.54 8.29
C GLN A 175 -20.11 -0.35 8.39
N ARG A 176 -19.76 0.78 7.76
CA ARG A 176 -20.59 1.98 7.72
C ARG A 176 -21.74 1.92 6.74
N LEU A 177 -21.55 1.28 5.58
CA LEU A 177 -22.66 1.02 4.67
C LEU A 177 -23.69 0.12 5.35
N GLU A 178 -23.23 -0.86 6.13
CA GLU A 178 -24.09 -1.73 6.94
C GLU A 178 -24.85 -0.94 8.03
N MET A 179 -24.19 -0.05 8.78
CA MET A 179 -24.88 0.92 9.66
C MET A 179 -25.96 1.72 8.93
N CYS A 180 -25.61 2.32 7.78
CA CYS A 180 -26.53 3.15 7.02
C CYS A 180 -27.76 2.36 6.56
N ASN A 181 -27.58 1.10 6.15
CA ASN A 181 -28.66 0.19 5.79
C ASN A 181 -29.56 -0.15 6.99
N GLN A 182 -28.98 -0.39 8.18
CA GLN A 182 -29.74 -0.61 9.42
C GLN A 182 -30.54 0.63 9.84
N ALA A 183 -29.93 1.82 9.77
CA ALA A 183 -30.58 3.09 10.06
C ALA A 183 -31.71 3.41 9.07
N LEU A 184 -31.50 3.13 7.78
CA LEU A 184 -32.51 3.24 6.72
C LEU A 184 -33.68 2.28 6.96
N ALA A 185 -33.41 1.02 7.28
CA ALA A 185 -34.46 0.04 7.59
C ALA A 185 -35.32 0.46 8.80
N HIS A 186 -34.70 1.03 9.84
CA HIS A 186 -35.42 1.60 10.98
C HIS A 186 -36.26 2.84 10.58
N ALA A 187 -35.69 3.74 9.76
CA ALA A 187 -36.41 4.91 9.25
C ALA A 187 -37.60 4.52 8.36
N GLU A 188 -37.45 3.52 7.49
CA GLU A 188 -38.53 2.95 6.70
C GLU A 188 -39.62 2.30 7.56
N SER A 189 -39.23 1.55 8.59
CA SER A 189 -40.19 0.92 9.52
C SER A 189 -41.02 1.99 10.25
N LYS A 190 -40.37 3.05 10.72
CA LYS A 190 -41.06 4.22 11.30
C LYS A 190 -41.95 4.94 10.27
N ARG A 191 -41.52 5.07 9.01
CA ARG A 191 -42.33 5.65 7.92
C ARG A 191 -43.59 4.81 7.67
N LYS A 192 -43.46 3.49 7.58
CA LYS A 192 -44.57 2.53 7.41
C LYS A 192 -45.57 2.59 8.56
N LEU A 193 -45.10 2.73 9.82
CA LEU A 193 -45.97 2.92 10.98
C LEU A 193 -46.79 4.22 10.91
N LEU A 194 -46.14 5.34 10.56
CA LEU A 194 -46.82 6.64 10.42
C LEU A 194 -47.80 6.66 9.22
N GLU A 195 -47.48 5.94 8.15
CA GLU A 195 -48.33 5.74 6.98
C GLU A 195 -49.63 4.98 7.34
N VAL A 196 -49.53 3.94 8.19
CA VAL A 196 -50.71 3.25 8.74
C VAL A 196 -51.53 4.19 9.64
N GLN A 197 -50.91 4.92 10.57
CA GLN A 197 -51.61 5.85 11.46
C GLN A 197 -52.33 6.99 10.70
N LEU A 198 -51.75 7.47 9.59
CA LEU A 198 -52.38 8.45 8.70
C LEU A 198 -53.59 7.85 7.96
N LEU A 199 -53.52 6.59 7.54
CA LEU A 199 -54.65 5.90 6.91
C LEU A 199 -55.78 5.65 7.92
N GLU A 200 -55.47 5.19 9.14
CA GLU A 200 -56.42 5.03 10.23
C GLU A 200 -57.12 6.36 10.55
N SER A 201 -56.34 7.42 10.79
CA SER A 201 -56.85 8.77 11.06
C SER A 201 -57.74 9.27 9.92
N ARG A 202 -57.32 9.09 8.66
CA ARG A 202 -58.14 9.43 7.49
C ARG A 202 -59.46 8.66 7.47
N THR A 203 -59.45 7.34 7.66
CA THR A 203 -60.70 6.56 7.67
C THR A 203 -61.65 6.96 8.81
N SER A 204 -61.11 7.38 9.97
CA SER A 204 -61.95 7.93 11.05
C SER A 204 -62.57 9.29 10.68
N PHE A 205 -61.84 10.14 9.97
CA PHE A 205 -62.36 11.42 9.48
C PHE A 205 -63.42 11.21 8.38
N ASP A 206 -63.16 10.31 7.44
CA ASP A 206 -64.10 9.95 6.37
C ASP A 206 -65.41 9.38 6.98
N SER A 207 -65.35 8.61 8.08
CA SER A 207 -66.55 8.16 8.83
C SER A 207 -67.32 9.33 9.46
N VAL A 208 -66.63 10.21 10.18
CA VAL A 208 -67.25 11.38 10.83
C VAL A 208 -67.88 12.33 9.80
N CYS A 209 -67.31 12.43 8.59
CA CYS A 209 -67.92 13.18 7.49
C CYS A 209 -69.23 12.55 6.97
N VAL A 210 -69.32 11.21 6.90
CA VAL A 210 -70.57 10.52 6.55
C VAL A 210 -71.62 10.72 7.66
N GLU A 211 -71.25 10.53 8.92
CA GLU A 211 -72.13 10.75 10.08
C GLU A 211 -72.66 12.20 10.14
N TYR A 212 -71.82 13.18 9.80
CA TYR A 212 -72.21 14.59 9.70
C TYR A 212 -73.21 14.86 8.56
N GLU A 213 -72.99 14.32 7.36
CA GLU A 213 -73.90 14.50 6.23
C GLU A 213 -75.24 13.78 6.45
N ASP A 214 -75.24 12.59 7.04
CA ASP A 214 -76.47 11.91 7.48
C ASP A 214 -77.22 12.74 8.54
N ALA A 215 -76.53 13.29 9.54
CA ALA A 215 -77.15 14.17 10.54
C ALA A 215 -77.75 15.43 9.90
N LYS A 216 -77.04 16.04 8.94
CA LYS A 216 -77.50 17.20 8.16
C LYS A 216 -78.75 16.89 7.33
N LEU A 217 -78.77 15.79 6.59
CA LEU A 217 -79.95 15.32 5.85
C LEU A 217 -81.16 15.08 6.78
N ASN A 218 -80.94 14.55 7.98
CA ASN A 218 -81.99 14.42 8.99
C ASN A 218 -82.55 15.78 9.46
N PHE A 219 -81.70 16.79 9.68
CA PHE A 219 -82.15 18.16 9.99
C PHE A 219 -82.90 18.83 8.83
N GLU A 220 -82.46 18.63 7.59
CA GLU A 220 -83.14 19.14 6.39
C GLU A 220 -84.54 18.52 6.24
N ASN A 221 -84.67 17.19 6.43
CA ASN A 221 -85.96 16.49 6.44
C ASN A 221 -86.91 16.99 7.55
N LEU A 222 -86.41 17.14 8.79
CA LEU A 222 -87.21 17.68 9.91
C LEU A 222 -87.66 19.13 9.65
N THR A 223 -86.82 19.94 8.99
CA THR A 223 -87.15 21.32 8.62
C THR A 223 -88.25 21.34 7.55
N ALA A 224 -88.15 20.47 6.53
CA ALA A 224 -89.18 20.34 5.50
C ALA A 224 -90.53 19.89 6.07
N GLN A 225 -90.53 18.92 7.00
CA GLN A 225 -91.75 18.49 7.69
C GLN A 225 -92.36 19.66 8.49
N ARG A 226 -91.56 20.36 9.30
CA ARG A 226 -92.02 21.54 10.07
C ARG A 226 -92.67 22.59 9.16
N ASP A 227 -92.08 22.86 8.00
CA ASP A 227 -92.58 23.89 7.09
C ASP A 227 -93.86 23.44 6.35
N GLN A 228 -94.01 22.15 6.07
CA GLN A 228 -95.27 21.56 5.60
C GLN A 228 -96.39 21.64 6.66
N GLU A 229 -96.06 21.38 7.94
CA GLU A 229 -97.00 21.55 9.05
C GLU A 229 -97.42 23.02 9.23
N ILE A 230 -96.46 23.96 9.18
CA ILE A 230 -96.72 25.41 9.22
C ILE A 230 -97.61 25.85 8.05
N ALA A 231 -97.38 25.35 6.82
CA ALA A 231 -98.22 25.65 5.67
C ALA A 231 -99.66 25.10 5.83
N SER A 232 -99.78 23.90 6.39
CA SER A 232 -101.07 23.25 6.68
C SER A 232 -101.86 24.02 7.77
N LEU A 233 -101.18 24.47 8.82
CA LEU A 233 -101.78 25.31 9.87
C LEU A 233 -102.18 26.69 9.33
N ARG A 234 -101.35 27.34 8.52
CA ARG A 234 -101.64 28.64 7.89
C ARG A 234 -102.86 28.57 6.96
N SER A 235 -102.97 27.54 6.12
CA SER A 235 -104.14 27.36 5.26
C SER A 235 -105.41 27.06 6.05
N SER A 236 -105.34 26.21 7.09
CA SER A 236 -106.47 25.99 8.00
C SER A 236 -106.91 27.28 8.70
N LEU A 237 -105.96 28.09 9.20
CA LEU A 237 -106.25 29.39 9.82
C LEU A 237 -106.92 30.35 8.85
N GLY A 238 -106.43 30.45 7.61
CA GLY A 238 -107.05 31.27 6.56
C GLY A 238 -108.49 30.87 6.25
N THR A 239 -108.79 29.57 6.17
CA THR A 239 -110.20 29.12 5.98
C THR A 239 -111.09 29.49 7.17
N LYS A 240 -110.59 29.41 8.41
CA LYS A 240 -111.32 29.84 9.61
C LYS A 240 -111.55 31.35 9.63
N GLU A 241 -110.60 32.15 9.17
CA GLU A 241 -110.75 33.61 9.10
C GLU A 241 -111.82 34.02 8.09
N ILE A 242 -111.88 33.38 6.92
CA ILE A 242 -112.93 33.61 5.92
C ILE A 242 -114.31 33.28 6.51
N LEU A 243 -114.44 32.13 7.19
CA LEU A 243 -115.69 31.73 7.86
C LEU A 243 -116.10 32.70 8.98
N TYR A 244 -115.13 33.26 9.72
CA TYR A 244 -115.39 34.26 10.75
C TYR A 244 -115.90 35.58 10.15
N ARG A 245 -115.25 36.08 9.07
CA ARG A 245 -115.68 37.31 8.37
C ARG A 245 -117.08 37.17 7.78
N GLU A 246 -117.43 36.01 7.23
CA GLU A 246 -118.80 35.70 6.77
C GLU A 246 -119.80 35.71 7.93
N MET A 247 -119.46 35.05 9.05
CA MET A 247 -120.30 35.06 10.26
C MET A 247 -120.53 36.48 10.80
N GLU A 248 -119.49 37.32 10.79
CA GLU A 248 -119.58 38.73 11.22
C GLU A 248 -120.45 39.57 10.27
N TYR A 249 -120.41 39.30 8.97
CA TYR A 249 -121.31 39.92 7.99
C TYR A 249 -122.78 39.53 8.22
N GLN A 250 -123.07 38.24 8.39
CA GLN A 250 -124.42 37.75 8.69
C GLN A 250 -124.95 38.31 10.02
N PHE A 251 -124.10 38.41 11.05
CA PHE A 251 -124.46 39.03 12.33
C PHE A 251 -124.84 40.51 12.17
N LYS A 252 -124.04 41.29 11.43
CA LYS A 252 -124.34 42.73 11.16
C LYS A 252 -125.65 42.91 10.39
N LYS A 253 -125.93 42.03 9.43
CA LYS A 253 -127.21 42.01 8.68
C LYS A 253 -128.41 41.78 9.61
N LEU A 254 -128.34 40.79 10.49
CA LEU A 254 -129.40 40.48 11.45
C LEU A 254 -129.63 41.60 12.49
N GLU A 255 -128.56 42.25 12.96
CA GLU A 255 -128.67 43.38 13.89
C GLU A 255 -129.30 44.63 13.21
N GLN A 256 -129.08 44.84 11.91
CA GLN A 256 -129.78 45.87 11.14
C GLN A 256 -131.29 45.56 11.01
N GLU A 257 -131.66 44.34 10.59
CA GLU A 257 -133.06 43.91 10.44
C GLU A 257 -133.84 44.07 11.77
N LYS A 258 -133.22 43.71 12.88
CA LYS A 258 -133.73 43.93 14.24
C LYS A 258 -133.95 45.41 14.58
N GLN A 259 -133.03 46.29 14.18
CA GLN A 259 -133.13 47.73 14.45
C GLN A 259 -134.21 48.40 13.59
N GLU A 260 -134.42 47.95 12.35
CA GLU A 260 -135.53 48.39 11.49
C GLU A 260 -136.89 48.03 12.11
N LEU A 261 -137.05 46.80 12.63
CA LEU A 261 -138.25 46.39 13.36
C LEU A 261 -138.52 47.23 14.62
N LEU A 262 -137.47 47.67 15.33
CA LEU A 262 -137.60 48.53 16.52
C LEU A 262 -138.09 49.95 16.21
N VAL A 263 -137.91 50.44 14.98
CA VAL A 263 -138.47 51.74 14.56
C VAL A 263 -139.99 51.63 14.38
N SER A 264 -140.46 50.62 13.63
CA SER A 264 -141.90 50.42 13.36
C SER A 264 -142.74 50.22 14.63
N VAL A 265 -142.15 49.66 15.69
CA VAL A 265 -142.84 49.52 17.00
C VAL A 265 -143.09 50.87 17.68
N LYS A 266 -142.19 51.85 17.53
CA LYS A 266 -142.36 53.18 18.15
C LYS A 266 -143.44 54.01 17.47
N GLU A 267 -143.51 53.95 16.14
CA GLU A 267 -144.51 54.67 15.34
C GLU A 267 -145.95 54.27 15.72
N LEU A 268 -146.17 52.99 16.06
CA LEU A 268 -147.45 52.49 16.57
C LEU A 268 -147.78 53.01 17.98
N GLN A 269 -146.77 53.35 18.79
CA GLN A 269 -146.94 53.72 20.19
C GLN A 269 -147.31 55.21 20.37
N GLU A 270 -146.80 56.09 19.51
CA GLU A 270 -147.12 57.53 19.54
C GLU A 270 -148.56 57.85 19.11
N ALA A 271 -149.20 56.96 18.34
CA ALA A 271 -150.60 57.08 17.93
C ALA A 271 -151.60 57.08 19.10
N GLN A 272 -151.22 56.56 20.27
CA GLN A 272 -152.15 56.18 21.34
C GLN A 272 -152.42 57.25 22.42
N ILE A 273 -151.71 58.39 22.41
CA ILE A 273 -151.65 59.31 23.56
C ILE A 273 -152.62 60.52 23.47
N ARG A 274 -153.36 60.69 22.37
CA ARG A 274 -154.33 61.79 22.22
C ARG A 274 -155.76 61.36 22.62
N VAL A 275 -156.20 61.67 23.86
CA VAL A 275 -157.57 62.17 24.24
C VAL A 275 -157.83 62.18 25.77
N ALA A 276 -158.11 63.39 26.29
CA ALA A 276 -158.99 63.76 27.43
C ALA A 276 -158.84 63.12 28.85
N GLY A 277 -159.57 63.70 29.81
CA GLY A 277 -159.68 63.23 31.20
C GLY A 277 -160.74 63.96 32.04
N THR A 278 -160.88 63.56 33.32
CA THR A 278 -161.89 64.02 34.31
C THR A 278 -163.35 63.57 34.00
N SER A 279 -164.31 63.45 34.94
CA SER A 279 -164.32 63.81 36.36
C SER A 279 -165.26 62.95 37.26
N SER A 280 -164.99 62.99 38.57
CA SER A 280 -165.91 62.96 39.73
C SER A 280 -166.85 61.80 40.16
N SER A 281 -166.88 61.65 41.49
CA SER A 281 -167.94 61.20 42.41
C SER A 281 -168.60 59.82 42.40
N SER A 282 -168.16 58.87 41.57
CA SER A 282 -168.12 57.45 42.01
C SER A 282 -167.03 57.18 43.08
N LYS A 283 -166.24 58.23 43.40
CA LYS A 283 -165.06 58.38 44.29
C LYS A 283 -164.99 57.62 45.64
N LEU A 284 -166.00 56.90 46.10
CA LEU A 284 -165.93 56.09 47.33
C LEU A 284 -166.03 54.58 47.08
N GLN A 285 -166.99 54.10 46.28
CA GLN A 285 -166.89 52.74 45.71
C GLN A 285 -165.69 52.64 44.76
N ASN A 286 -165.39 53.70 44.00
CA ASN A 286 -164.12 53.81 43.28
C ASN A 286 -162.91 53.97 44.21
N LYS A 287 -163.03 54.32 45.50
CA LYS A 287 -161.88 54.26 46.44
C LYS A 287 -161.63 52.85 46.95
N LEU A 288 -162.66 52.06 47.21
CA LEU A 288 -162.45 50.65 47.61
C LEU A 288 -162.00 49.81 46.40
N LYS A 289 -162.66 49.98 45.24
CA LYS A 289 -162.18 49.40 43.97
C LYS A 289 -160.83 49.97 43.56
N SER A 290 -160.52 51.25 43.78
CA SER A 290 -159.14 51.72 43.56
C SER A 290 -158.18 51.20 44.61
N LEU A 291 -158.60 50.85 45.83
CA LEU A 291 -157.70 50.23 46.81
C LEU A 291 -157.36 48.80 46.38
N GLU A 292 -158.34 48.00 45.93
CA GLU A 292 -158.08 46.70 45.30
C GLU A 292 -157.29 46.84 43.98
N GLN A 293 -157.58 47.84 43.15
CA GLN A 293 -156.91 48.08 41.87
C GLN A 293 -155.53 48.73 42.05
N VAL A 294 -155.27 49.39 43.19
CA VAL A 294 -153.92 49.82 43.65
C VAL A 294 -153.22 48.68 44.36
N HIS A 295 -153.90 47.72 45.00
CA HIS A 295 -153.23 46.50 45.51
C HIS A 295 -152.86 45.56 44.37
N LYS A 296 -153.73 45.43 43.36
CA LYS A 296 -153.48 44.74 42.09
C LYS A 296 -152.45 45.50 41.26
N GLY A 297 -152.51 46.83 41.27
CA GLY A 297 -151.52 47.74 40.68
C GLY A 297 -150.16 47.70 41.37
N CYS A 298 -150.11 47.57 42.69
CA CYS A 298 -148.90 47.33 43.46
C CYS A 298 -148.39 45.90 43.24
N SER A 299 -149.26 44.91 43.06
CA SER A 299 -148.86 43.55 42.69
C SER A 299 -148.29 43.50 41.27
N THR A 300 -148.86 44.22 40.29
CA THR A 300 -148.25 44.37 38.97
C THR A 300 -146.97 45.19 39.04
N ASN A 301 -146.94 46.32 39.74
CA ASN A 301 -145.73 47.14 39.86
C ASN A 301 -144.60 46.42 40.62
N LEU A 302 -144.92 45.59 41.63
CA LEU A 302 -143.94 44.72 42.29
C LEU A 302 -143.46 43.64 41.34
N LYS A 303 -144.32 43.01 40.52
CA LYS A 303 -143.88 42.04 39.51
C LYS A 303 -143.08 42.67 38.37
N THR A 304 -143.45 43.86 37.90
CA THR A 304 -142.69 44.64 36.93
C THR A 304 -141.32 44.98 37.51
N ARG A 305 -141.27 45.50 38.74
CA ARG A 305 -140.02 45.84 39.43
C ARG A 305 -139.17 44.63 39.81
N GLU A 306 -139.80 43.48 40.07
CA GLU A 306 -139.12 42.19 40.21
C GLU A 306 -138.54 41.73 38.87
N SER A 307 -139.25 41.93 37.74
CA SER A 307 -138.70 41.65 36.41
C SER A 307 -137.61 42.64 35.98
N GLU A 308 -137.71 43.92 36.38
CA GLU A 308 -136.64 44.91 36.22
C GLU A 308 -135.40 44.51 37.04
N TRP A 309 -135.58 44.11 38.30
CA TRP A 309 -134.49 43.65 39.16
C TRP A 309 -133.89 42.32 38.69
N ARG A 310 -134.70 41.39 38.18
CA ARG A 310 -134.21 40.16 37.53
C ARG A 310 -133.39 40.51 36.28
N SER A 311 -133.91 41.37 35.40
CA SER A 311 -133.19 41.83 34.20
C SER A 311 -131.90 42.61 34.52
N GLN A 312 -131.89 43.45 35.56
CA GLN A 312 -130.68 44.12 36.04
C GLN A 312 -129.68 43.12 36.63
N MET A 313 -130.13 42.12 37.39
CA MET A 313 -129.26 41.09 37.96
C MET A 313 -128.68 40.17 36.87
N GLU A 314 -129.46 39.85 35.84
CA GLU A 314 -129.05 39.07 34.68
C GLU A 314 -128.02 39.85 33.83
N LYS A 315 -128.28 41.13 33.54
CA LYS A 315 -127.31 42.04 32.89
C LYS A 315 -126.01 42.20 33.69
N LEU A 316 -126.09 42.32 35.01
CA LEU A 316 -124.90 42.35 35.89
C LEU A 316 -124.16 41.00 35.90
N SER A 317 -124.86 39.88 35.76
CA SER A 317 -124.27 38.55 35.61
C SER A 317 -123.54 38.40 34.26
N GLU A 318 -124.12 38.91 33.17
CA GLU A 318 -123.50 38.96 31.85
C GLU A 318 -122.25 39.86 31.87
N GLU A 319 -122.34 41.07 32.42
CA GLU A 319 -121.19 41.99 32.60
C GLU A 319 -120.08 41.34 33.43
N LEU A 320 -120.42 40.67 34.54
CA LEU A 320 -119.44 39.96 35.38
C LEU A 320 -118.80 38.76 34.67
N ASN A 321 -119.54 38.06 33.80
CA ASN A 321 -119.00 36.98 32.98
C ASN A 321 -118.09 37.51 31.85
N CYS A 322 -118.41 38.66 31.25
CA CYS A 322 -117.53 39.37 30.31
C CYS A 322 -116.25 39.88 30.98
N CYS A 323 -116.34 40.42 32.21
CA CYS A 323 -115.16 40.75 33.00
C CYS A 323 -114.32 39.50 33.34
N ARG A 324 -114.96 38.36 33.63
CA ARG A 324 -114.30 37.08 33.92
C ARG A 324 -113.59 36.48 32.69
N SER A 325 -114.16 36.58 31.50
CA SER A 325 -113.50 36.12 30.27
C SER A 325 -112.35 37.05 29.87
N ALA A 326 -112.53 38.37 29.99
CA ALA A 326 -111.47 39.37 29.78
C ALA A 326 -110.30 39.21 30.78
N LEU A 327 -110.58 38.83 32.03
CA LEU A 327 -109.55 38.50 33.01
C LEU A 327 -108.77 37.25 32.59
N LYS A 328 -109.47 36.16 32.22
CA LYS A 328 -108.81 34.94 31.73
C LYS A 328 -107.93 35.17 30.49
N SER A 329 -108.36 36.01 29.55
CA SER A 329 -107.52 36.34 28.37
C SER A 329 -106.27 37.15 28.75
N ARG A 330 -106.39 38.02 29.78
CA ARG A 330 -105.22 38.73 30.33
C ARG A 330 -104.29 37.79 31.08
N ASP A 331 -104.81 36.83 31.85
CA ASP A 331 -104.01 35.79 32.48
C ASP A 331 -103.24 34.97 31.44
N THR A 332 -103.86 34.58 30.31
CA THR A 332 -103.14 33.84 29.25
C THR A 332 -102.01 34.67 28.64
N SER A 333 -102.24 35.94 28.29
CA SER A 333 -101.19 36.80 27.74
C SER A 333 -100.09 37.15 28.74
N LEU A 334 -100.41 37.23 30.04
CA LEU A 334 -99.41 37.42 31.11
C LEU A 334 -98.52 36.17 31.24
N ASN A 335 -99.11 34.96 31.15
CA ASN A 335 -98.35 33.71 31.10
C ASN A 335 -97.49 33.56 29.83
N GLU A 336 -97.89 34.16 28.70
CA GLU A 336 -97.06 34.21 27.48
C GLU A 336 -95.88 35.17 27.66
N LEU A 337 -96.13 36.41 28.09
CA LEU A 337 -95.09 37.39 28.44
C LEU A 337 -94.09 36.89 29.49
N ASN A 338 -94.54 36.09 30.46
CA ASN A 338 -93.64 35.48 31.45
C ASN A 338 -92.68 34.47 30.80
N ARG A 339 -93.15 33.65 29.84
CA ARG A 339 -92.28 32.71 29.10
C ARG A 339 -91.33 33.44 28.15
N GLU A 340 -91.76 34.54 27.55
CA GLU A 340 -90.88 35.40 26.75
C GLU A 340 -89.78 36.00 27.62
N LEU A 341 -90.10 36.45 28.84
CA LEU A 341 -89.11 36.94 29.82
C LEU A 341 -88.13 35.84 30.24
N GLU A 342 -88.61 34.64 30.61
CA GLU A 342 -87.77 33.48 30.95
C GLU A 342 -86.83 33.09 29.80
N ALA A 343 -87.31 33.18 28.55
CA ALA A 343 -86.50 32.94 27.36
C ALA A 343 -85.45 34.05 27.13
N CYS A 344 -85.77 35.31 27.42
CA CYS A 344 -84.83 36.42 27.39
C CYS A 344 -83.74 36.26 28.46
N ASP A 345 -84.10 35.91 29.70
CA ASP A 345 -83.14 35.69 30.79
C ASP A 345 -82.19 34.51 30.47
N SER A 346 -82.72 33.43 29.89
CA SER A 346 -81.89 32.31 29.40
C SER A 346 -80.97 32.71 28.24
N LEU A 347 -81.36 33.67 27.40
CA LEU A 347 -80.51 34.19 26.33
C LEU A 347 -79.42 35.12 26.88
N ILE A 348 -79.73 35.95 27.87
CA ILE A 348 -78.78 36.83 28.57
C ILE A 348 -77.69 35.97 29.22
N LEU A 349 -78.05 34.96 30.02
CA LEU A 349 -77.10 34.02 30.63
C LEU A 349 -76.17 33.35 29.61
N LYS A 350 -76.69 32.97 28.43
CA LYS A 350 -75.88 32.37 27.36
C LYS A 350 -74.91 33.37 26.73
N LEU A 351 -75.33 34.64 26.55
CA LEU A 351 -74.48 35.70 26.03
C LEU A 351 -73.40 36.13 27.04
N GLU A 352 -73.72 36.17 28.33
CA GLU A 352 -72.74 36.41 29.41
C GLU A 352 -71.67 35.31 29.44
N LEU A 353 -72.06 34.04 29.32
CA LEU A 353 -71.13 32.92 29.30
C LEU A 353 -70.22 32.95 28.06
N LEU A 354 -70.77 33.17 26.86
CA LEU A 354 -69.98 33.36 25.62
C LEU A 354 -69.01 34.54 25.72
N ASN A 355 -69.39 35.62 26.40
CA ASN A 355 -68.53 36.78 26.63
C ASN A 355 -67.39 36.47 27.63
N GLN A 356 -67.66 35.65 28.66
CA GLN A 356 -66.62 35.15 29.57
C GLN A 356 -65.65 34.22 28.86
N GLU A 357 -66.13 33.27 28.05
CA GLU A 357 -65.31 32.38 27.21
C GLU A 357 -64.43 33.19 26.24
N THR A 358 -65.00 34.18 25.55
CA THR A 358 -64.28 35.09 24.64
C THR A 358 -63.19 35.88 25.38
N SER A 359 -63.48 36.34 26.60
CA SER A 359 -62.51 37.05 27.45
C SER A 359 -61.35 36.16 27.90
N LEU A 360 -61.63 34.89 28.24
CA LEU A 360 -60.60 33.89 28.59
C LEU A 360 -59.72 33.54 27.39
N VAL A 361 -60.32 33.30 26.22
CA VAL A 361 -59.56 33.05 24.97
C VAL A 361 -58.67 34.26 24.62
N LEU A 362 -59.20 35.48 24.75
CA LEU A 362 -58.43 36.71 24.54
C LEU A 362 -57.28 36.86 25.55
N LEU A 363 -57.44 36.39 26.80
CA LEU A 363 -56.39 36.40 27.81
C LEU A 363 -55.28 35.40 27.48
N VAL A 364 -55.64 34.16 27.10
CA VAL A 364 -54.69 33.12 26.69
C VAL A 364 -53.90 33.55 25.45
N LEU A 365 -54.56 34.07 24.41
CA LEU A 365 -53.88 34.60 23.22
C LEU A 365 -52.90 35.74 23.55
N LYS A 366 -53.19 36.55 24.59
CA LYS A 366 -52.29 37.60 25.08
C LYS A 366 -51.12 37.06 25.91
N SER A 367 -51.24 35.94 26.62
CA SER A 367 -50.10 35.30 27.29
C SER A 367 -49.20 34.58 26.28
N GLU A 368 -49.76 33.78 25.38
CA GLU A 368 -49.02 33.10 24.31
C GLU A 368 -48.23 34.09 23.44
N PHE A 369 -48.84 35.22 23.06
CA PHE A 369 -48.15 36.26 22.29
C PHE A 369 -46.98 36.90 23.06
N ARG A 370 -47.13 37.11 24.37
CA ARG A 370 -46.03 37.62 25.23
C ARG A 370 -44.91 36.60 25.38
N GLU A 371 -45.24 35.32 25.53
CA GLU A 371 -44.21 34.27 25.60
C GLU A 371 -43.49 34.10 24.27
N ALA A 372 -44.20 34.15 23.14
CA ALA A 372 -43.58 34.17 21.82
C ALA A 372 -42.64 35.38 21.64
N GLN A 373 -43.03 36.57 22.12
CA GLN A 373 -42.15 37.75 22.13
C GLN A 373 -40.92 37.56 23.03
N LEU A 374 -41.07 36.95 24.21
CA LEU A 374 -39.95 36.64 25.11
C LEU A 374 -38.96 35.66 24.47
N ARG A 375 -39.47 34.52 23.97
CA ARG A 375 -38.68 33.51 23.25
C ARG A 375 -37.96 34.11 22.03
N LEU A 376 -38.55 35.08 21.34
CA LEU A 376 -37.89 35.80 20.23
C LEU A 376 -36.78 36.74 20.72
N ALA A 377 -36.93 37.40 21.86
CA ALA A 377 -35.89 38.21 22.48
C ALA A 377 -34.71 37.35 23.00
N ASP A 378 -35.01 36.23 23.65
CA ASP A 378 -34.01 35.28 24.14
C ASP A 378 -33.21 34.69 22.97
N ASN A 379 -33.89 34.21 21.91
CA ASN A 379 -33.24 33.72 20.69
C ASN A 379 -32.38 34.80 20.02
N ARG A 380 -32.82 36.06 20.03
CA ARG A 380 -32.02 37.18 19.50
C ARG A 380 -30.75 37.38 20.31
N SER A 381 -30.82 37.44 21.64
CA SER A 381 -29.65 37.54 22.51
C SER A 381 -28.68 36.35 22.34
N CYS A 382 -29.22 35.15 22.09
CA CYS A 382 -28.44 33.95 21.78
C CYS A 382 -27.69 34.06 20.43
N MET A 383 -28.33 34.64 19.40
CA MET A 383 -27.67 34.93 18.13
C MET A 383 -26.64 36.05 18.25
N ASP A 384 -26.94 37.12 18.98
CA ASP A 384 -26.01 38.23 19.21
C ASP A 384 -24.76 37.76 19.96
N LEU A 385 -24.89 36.89 20.97
CA LEU A 385 -23.76 36.25 21.66
C LEU A 385 -22.93 35.36 20.72
N LYS A 386 -23.58 34.56 19.86
CA LYS A 386 -22.89 33.74 18.85
C LYS A 386 -22.18 34.58 17.79
N ASN A 387 -22.76 35.71 17.40
CA ASN A 387 -22.13 36.66 16.47
C ASN A 387 -20.90 37.31 17.11
N MET A 388 -20.96 37.69 18.38
CA MET A 388 -19.78 38.18 19.13
C MET A 388 -18.66 37.13 19.17
N GLN A 389 -18.98 35.89 19.56
CA GLN A 389 -17.99 34.79 19.62
C GLN A 389 -17.42 34.44 18.22
N MET A 390 -18.25 34.50 17.18
CA MET A 390 -17.79 34.31 15.79
C MET A 390 -16.88 35.46 15.35
N GLN A 391 -17.17 36.70 15.75
CA GLN A 391 -16.32 37.86 15.46
C GLN A 391 -14.98 37.79 16.21
N GLU A 392 -14.97 37.32 17.46
CA GLU A 392 -13.74 37.05 18.22
C GLU A 392 -12.87 36.00 17.51
N ASN A 393 -13.46 34.87 17.09
CA ASN A 393 -12.75 33.85 16.31
C ASN A 393 -12.20 34.39 14.97
N VAL A 394 -12.97 35.26 14.28
CA VAL A 394 -12.52 35.91 13.03
C VAL A 394 -11.36 36.88 13.29
N ASN A 395 -11.40 37.62 14.40
CA ASN A 395 -10.31 38.51 14.79
C ASN A 395 -9.03 37.73 15.12
N GLU A 396 -9.14 36.61 15.85
CA GLU A 396 -7.99 35.74 16.15
C GLU A 396 -7.40 35.14 14.86
N LEU A 397 -8.24 34.67 13.93
CA LEU A 397 -7.77 34.16 12.64
C LEU A 397 -7.09 35.24 11.77
N LEU A 398 -7.56 36.50 11.84
CA LEU A 398 -6.90 37.64 11.19
C LEU A 398 -5.53 37.96 11.82
N GLU A 399 -5.42 37.90 13.15
CA GLU A 399 -4.13 38.07 13.85
C GLU A 399 -3.16 36.93 13.52
N GLN A 400 -3.63 35.67 13.51
CA GLN A 400 -2.82 34.54 13.06
C GLN A 400 -2.38 34.65 11.59
N LEU A 401 -3.24 35.20 10.71
CA LEU A 401 -2.91 35.42 9.30
C LEU A 401 -1.86 36.51 9.12
N GLU A 402 -1.99 37.64 9.80
CA GLU A 402 -1.05 38.75 9.71
C GLU A 402 0.31 38.38 10.32
N ASN A 403 0.33 37.61 11.42
CA ASN A 403 1.56 37.02 11.97
C ASN A 403 2.25 36.05 10.99
N LYS A 404 1.49 35.18 10.30
CA LYS A 404 2.04 34.30 9.25
C LYS A 404 2.57 35.09 8.04
N LYS A 405 1.91 36.18 7.67
CA LYS A 405 2.31 37.10 6.59
C LYS A 405 3.57 37.88 6.93
N ALA A 406 3.74 38.31 8.18
CA ALA A 406 4.99 38.89 8.66
C ALA A 406 6.15 37.87 8.63
N ALA A 407 5.92 36.63 9.09
CA ALA A 407 6.91 35.56 9.01
C ALA A 407 7.29 35.21 7.56
N LEU A 408 6.32 35.14 6.64
CA LEU A 408 6.56 34.94 5.21
C LEU A 408 7.39 36.08 4.60
N THR A 409 7.16 37.32 5.03
CA THR A 409 7.93 38.49 4.58
C THR A 409 9.40 38.40 5.05
N SER A 410 9.65 37.92 6.28
CA SER A 410 11.01 37.63 6.77
C SER A 410 11.68 36.56 5.90
N VAL A 411 11.02 35.43 5.66
CA VAL A 411 11.57 34.33 4.83
C VAL A 411 11.83 34.78 3.38
N GLN A 412 11.02 35.69 2.84
CA GLN A 412 11.26 36.31 1.54
C GLN A 412 12.50 37.22 1.53
N GLN A 413 12.75 37.97 2.61
CA GLN A 413 13.98 38.74 2.78
C GLN A 413 15.21 37.82 2.91
N ASP A 414 15.13 36.81 3.78
CA ASP A 414 16.20 35.82 3.99
C ASP A 414 16.58 35.12 2.67
N LEU A 415 15.56 34.76 1.86
CA LEU A 415 15.74 34.17 0.53
C LEU A 415 16.39 35.13 -0.48
N GLU A 416 16.08 36.42 -0.41
CA GLU A 416 16.71 37.42 -1.29
C GLU A 416 18.16 37.70 -0.88
N GLU A 417 18.49 37.69 0.42
CA GLU A 417 19.87 37.72 0.89
C GLU A 417 20.67 36.48 0.42
N GLU A 418 20.06 35.28 0.42
CA GLU A 418 20.68 34.08 -0.17
C GLU A 418 20.80 34.16 -1.70
N ARG A 419 19.86 34.81 -2.40
CA ARG A 419 19.99 35.10 -3.85
C ARG A 419 21.14 36.06 -4.12
N GLU A 420 21.31 37.12 -3.34
CA GLU A 420 22.48 38.00 -3.46
C GLU A 420 23.79 37.24 -3.21
N LYS A 421 23.85 36.40 -2.17
CA LYS A 421 25.01 35.53 -1.90
C LYS A 421 25.30 34.62 -3.11
N VAL A 422 24.29 33.95 -3.67
CA VAL A 422 24.41 33.13 -4.91
C VAL A 422 24.89 33.97 -6.09
N VAL A 423 24.43 35.20 -6.28
CA VAL A 423 24.93 36.11 -7.33
C VAL A 423 26.40 36.49 -7.11
N THR A 424 26.86 36.70 -5.86
CA THR A 424 28.29 36.93 -5.59
C THR A 424 29.14 35.67 -5.79
N LEU A 425 28.60 34.48 -5.51
CA LEU A 425 29.28 33.21 -5.78
C LEU A 425 29.34 32.91 -7.29
N SER A 426 28.27 33.17 -8.04
CA SER A 426 28.25 33.06 -9.50
C SER A 426 29.29 33.96 -10.16
N LYS A 427 29.41 35.21 -9.72
CA LYS A 427 30.49 36.13 -10.16
C LYS A 427 31.89 35.59 -9.83
N LYS A 428 32.08 34.95 -8.67
CA LYS A 428 33.36 34.29 -8.32
C LYS A 428 33.66 33.09 -9.21
N VAL A 429 32.66 32.24 -9.51
CA VAL A 429 32.79 31.13 -10.46
C VAL A 429 33.17 31.65 -11.83
N GLN A 430 32.51 32.69 -12.32
CA GLN A 430 32.84 33.33 -13.60
C GLN A 430 34.29 33.85 -13.63
N THR A 431 34.80 34.47 -12.55
CA THR A 431 36.23 34.87 -12.48
C THR A 431 37.20 33.69 -12.40
N LEU A 432 36.77 32.50 -11.96
CA LEU A 432 37.58 31.28 -11.99
C LEU A 432 37.57 30.63 -13.38
N GLU A 433 36.45 30.72 -14.11
CA GLU A 433 36.34 30.32 -15.52
C GLU A 433 37.17 31.25 -16.42
N GLU A 434 37.23 32.56 -16.14
CA GLU A 434 38.15 33.49 -16.81
C GLU A 434 39.63 33.13 -16.57
N LEU A 435 39.97 32.59 -15.39
CA LEU A 435 41.31 32.06 -15.08
C LEU A 435 41.59 30.68 -15.71
N GLN A 436 40.57 29.97 -16.21
CA GLN A 436 40.76 28.72 -16.96
C GLN A 436 41.44 28.97 -18.32
N PHE A 437 41.17 30.10 -18.96
CA PHE A 437 41.73 30.43 -20.29
C PHE A 437 43.28 30.49 -20.32
N PRO A 438 43.98 31.23 -19.44
CA PRO A 438 45.44 31.20 -19.39
C PRO A 438 46.00 29.83 -18.96
N LEU A 439 45.31 29.11 -18.07
CA LEU A 439 45.73 27.77 -17.65
C LEU A 439 45.67 26.77 -18.82
N GLN A 440 44.60 26.83 -19.63
CA GLN A 440 44.41 26.01 -20.81
C GLN A 440 45.40 26.36 -21.94
N LYS A 441 45.83 27.63 -22.02
CA LYS A 441 46.90 28.07 -22.92
C LYS A 441 48.27 27.50 -22.54
N GLU A 442 48.62 27.44 -21.25
CA GLU A 442 49.84 26.76 -20.81
C GLU A 442 49.75 25.24 -20.99
N LEU A 443 48.56 24.65 -20.84
CA LEU A 443 48.29 23.24 -21.12
C LEU A 443 48.54 22.86 -22.58
N GLU A 444 48.12 23.70 -23.53
CA GLU A 444 48.35 23.46 -24.96
C GLU A 444 49.84 23.64 -25.33
N ARG A 445 50.54 24.60 -24.70
CA ARG A 445 52.00 24.77 -24.80
C ARG A 445 52.79 23.58 -24.22
N LEU A 446 52.34 22.98 -23.12
CA LEU A 446 52.91 21.74 -22.58
C LEU A 446 52.69 20.54 -23.52
N LYS A 447 51.55 20.51 -24.21
CA LYS A 447 51.22 19.56 -25.29
C LYS A 447 52.15 19.70 -26.50
N GLU A 448 52.47 20.93 -26.91
CA GLU A 448 53.40 21.21 -28.01
C GLU A 448 54.80 20.66 -27.66
N MET A 449 55.36 21.01 -26.49
CA MET A 449 56.65 20.46 -26.03
C MET A 449 56.62 18.92 -25.89
N LEU A 450 55.50 18.33 -25.48
CA LEU A 450 55.33 16.88 -25.43
C LEU A 450 55.32 16.24 -26.83
N ASN A 451 54.82 16.93 -27.85
CA ASN A 451 54.82 16.44 -29.23
C ASN A 451 56.18 16.67 -29.93
N GLU A 452 56.89 17.75 -29.61
CA GLU A 452 58.31 17.91 -29.98
C GLU A 452 59.15 16.79 -29.35
N SER A 453 58.97 16.50 -28.06
CA SER A 453 59.64 15.39 -27.37
C SER A 453 59.36 14.03 -28.02
N LYS A 454 58.12 13.76 -28.45
CA LYS A 454 57.78 12.54 -29.22
C LYS A 454 58.43 12.51 -30.59
N THR A 455 58.58 13.67 -31.25
CA THR A 455 59.24 13.76 -32.56
C THR A 455 60.73 13.43 -32.43
N CYS A 456 61.40 13.90 -31.37
CA CYS A 456 62.76 13.48 -31.03
C CYS A 456 62.83 11.99 -30.63
N GLN A 457 61.84 11.48 -29.90
CA GLN A 457 61.76 10.05 -29.54
C GLN A 457 61.70 9.15 -30.79
N VAL A 458 60.83 9.47 -31.76
CA VAL A 458 60.72 8.72 -33.01
C VAL A 458 62.04 8.75 -33.80
N GLN A 459 62.75 9.88 -33.82
CA GLN A 459 64.10 9.94 -34.44
C GLN A 459 65.11 9.06 -33.71
N THR A 460 65.03 8.90 -32.39
CA THR A 460 65.88 7.95 -31.66
C THR A 460 65.45 6.49 -31.87
N GLU A 461 64.16 6.20 -32.02
CA GLU A 461 63.65 4.86 -32.32
C GLU A 461 64.06 4.42 -33.74
N GLU A 462 64.00 5.32 -34.73
CA GLU A 462 64.46 5.08 -36.09
C GLU A 462 65.99 4.85 -36.16
N GLN A 463 66.78 5.60 -35.37
CA GLN A 463 68.21 5.34 -35.19
C GLN A 463 68.50 4.00 -34.50
N VAL A 464 67.71 3.61 -33.50
CA VAL A 464 67.84 2.31 -32.83
C VAL A 464 67.49 1.16 -33.77
N LEU A 465 66.46 1.29 -34.61
CA LEU A 465 66.12 0.29 -35.63
C LEU A 465 67.22 0.13 -36.70
N GLN A 466 67.84 1.25 -37.13
CA GLN A 466 69.00 1.18 -38.03
C GLN A 466 70.19 0.47 -37.36
N ILE A 467 70.51 0.81 -36.11
CA ILE A 467 71.59 0.16 -35.33
C ILE A 467 71.28 -1.32 -35.10
N GLN A 468 70.03 -1.71 -34.83
CA GLN A 468 69.61 -3.10 -34.71
C GLN A 468 69.80 -3.85 -36.03
N SER A 469 69.38 -3.27 -37.15
CA SER A 469 69.56 -3.88 -38.47
C SER A 469 71.04 -4.05 -38.83
N ASP A 470 71.91 -3.11 -38.45
CA ASP A 470 73.36 -3.24 -38.71
C ASP A 470 74.05 -4.19 -37.71
N LEU A 471 73.59 -4.25 -36.46
CA LEU A 471 74.02 -5.24 -35.48
C LEU A 471 73.63 -6.67 -35.88
N GLU A 472 72.44 -6.85 -36.45
CA GLU A 472 71.96 -8.12 -36.98
C GLU A 472 72.84 -8.58 -38.16
N LYS A 473 73.13 -7.70 -39.14
CA LYS A 473 74.11 -7.98 -40.21
C LYS A 473 75.51 -8.35 -39.69
N VAL A 474 75.93 -7.79 -38.55
CA VAL A 474 77.21 -8.11 -37.90
C VAL A 474 77.18 -9.48 -37.21
N HIS A 475 76.08 -9.85 -36.54
CA HIS A 475 75.92 -11.22 -36.03
C HIS A 475 75.91 -12.24 -37.17
N ASP A 476 75.14 -11.94 -38.22
CA ASP A 476 75.02 -12.75 -39.43
C ASP A 476 76.38 -12.96 -40.14
N ALA A 477 77.25 -11.93 -40.12
CA ALA A 477 78.63 -12.03 -40.60
C ALA A 477 79.58 -12.76 -39.63
N LEU A 478 79.38 -12.60 -38.32
CA LEU A 478 80.14 -13.28 -37.27
C LEU A 478 79.85 -14.79 -37.25
N ASP A 479 78.59 -15.20 -37.40
CA ASP A 479 78.20 -16.61 -37.47
C ASP A 479 78.68 -17.29 -38.75
N ARG A 480 78.71 -16.56 -39.89
CA ARG A 480 79.41 -17.03 -41.10
C ARG A 480 80.91 -17.21 -40.85
N ALA A 481 81.58 -16.22 -40.25
CA ALA A 481 83.01 -16.32 -39.94
C ALA A 481 83.32 -17.43 -38.92
N ASN A 482 82.46 -17.66 -37.93
CA ASN A 482 82.55 -18.77 -36.98
C ASN A 482 82.35 -20.12 -37.67
N GLY A 483 81.40 -20.21 -38.61
CA GLY A 483 81.18 -21.40 -39.45
C GLY A 483 82.40 -21.71 -40.32
N GLU A 484 82.92 -20.73 -41.05
CA GLU A 484 84.15 -20.84 -41.85
C GLU A 484 85.36 -21.23 -40.99
N LEU A 485 85.49 -20.66 -39.78
CA LEU A 485 86.56 -21.01 -38.84
C LEU A 485 86.40 -22.42 -38.28
N TYR A 486 85.16 -22.88 -38.03
CA TYR A 486 84.88 -24.25 -37.61
C TYR A 486 85.14 -25.26 -38.73
N GLU A 487 84.80 -24.95 -39.98
CA GLU A 487 85.18 -25.76 -41.15
C GLU A 487 86.70 -25.82 -41.29
N LYS A 488 87.40 -24.68 -41.18
CA LYS A 488 88.88 -24.63 -41.21
C LYS A 488 89.52 -25.37 -40.03
N PHE A 489 88.89 -25.41 -38.87
CA PHE A 489 89.32 -26.25 -37.74
C PHE A 489 89.09 -27.74 -38.02
N CYS A 490 87.99 -28.12 -38.67
CA CYS A 490 87.75 -29.51 -39.09
C CYS A 490 88.74 -29.94 -40.18
N GLU A 491 89.00 -29.11 -41.19
CA GLU A 491 90.04 -29.32 -42.20
C GLU A 491 91.43 -29.45 -41.55
N ALA A 492 91.79 -28.56 -40.62
CA ALA A 492 93.07 -28.61 -39.93
C ALA A 492 93.24 -29.90 -39.12
N ASN A 493 92.21 -30.34 -38.40
CA ASN A 493 92.24 -31.62 -37.68
C ASN A 493 92.30 -32.81 -38.64
N GLN A 494 91.62 -32.77 -39.79
CA GLN A 494 91.72 -33.83 -40.79
C GLN A 494 93.13 -33.88 -41.40
N ILE A 495 93.74 -32.73 -41.68
CA ILE A 495 95.13 -32.64 -42.14
C ILE A 495 96.10 -33.13 -41.05
N GLU A 496 95.86 -32.84 -39.77
CA GLU A 496 96.65 -33.37 -38.64
C GLU A 496 96.57 -34.92 -38.57
N PHE A 497 95.38 -35.50 -38.75
CA PHE A 497 95.19 -36.95 -38.84
C PHE A 497 95.88 -37.55 -40.07
N GLU A 498 95.72 -36.96 -41.25
CA GLU A 498 96.41 -37.40 -42.47
C GLU A 498 97.94 -37.29 -42.31
N LEU A 499 98.45 -36.23 -41.67
CA LEU A 499 99.87 -36.03 -41.40
C LEU A 499 100.40 -37.04 -40.37
N GLN A 500 99.63 -37.42 -39.35
CA GLN A 500 99.98 -38.56 -38.48
C GLN A 500 100.06 -39.88 -39.26
N ILE A 501 99.12 -40.15 -40.17
CA ILE A 501 99.14 -41.34 -41.03
C ILE A 501 100.38 -41.33 -41.93
N TRP A 502 100.66 -40.23 -42.62
CA TRP A 502 101.87 -40.08 -43.45
C TRP A 502 103.16 -40.19 -42.64
N LYS A 503 103.18 -39.67 -41.41
CA LYS A 503 104.34 -39.79 -40.51
C LYS A 503 104.55 -41.24 -40.08
N SER A 504 103.50 -41.96 -39.71
CA SER A 504 103.58 -43.39 -39.39
C SER A 504 104.04 -44.23 -40.59
N ILE A 505 103.56 -43.91 -41.79
CA ILE A 505 104.03 -44.53 -43.05
C ILE A 505 105.51 -44.21 -43.30
N ALA A 506 105.96 -42.97 -43.06
CA ALA A 506 107.36 -42.58 -43.22
C ALA A 506 108.27 -43.28 -42.20
N GLU A 507 107.86 -43.35 -40.92
CA GLU A 507 108.57 -44.07 -39.86
C GLU A 507 108.66 -45.58 -40.19
N GLN A 508 107.57 -46.19 -40.67
CA GLN A 508 107.55 -47.58 -41.15
C GLN A 508 108.43 -47.81 -42.39
N LEU A 509 108.52 -46.84 -43.31
CA LEU A 509 109.41 -46.90 -44.47
C LEU A 509 110.88 -46.72 -44.09
N GLU A 510 111.19 -45.88 -43.10
CA GLU A 510 112.55 -45.75 -42.55
C GLU A 510 112.98 -47.04 -41.83
N GLU A 511 112.07 -47.66 -41.07
CA GLU A 511 112.25 -48.98 -40.45
C GLU A 511 112.51 -50.06 -41.51
N ASN A 512 111.68 -50.10 -42.58
CA ASN A 512 111.87 -51.01 -43.72
C ASN A 512 113.20 -50.76 -44.45
N LEU A 513 113.66 -49.50 -44.59
CA LEU A 513 114.95 -49.17 -45.19
C LEU A 513 116.12 -49.60 -44.29
N LYS A 514 116.02 -49.40 -42.96
CA LYS A 514 117.00 -49.93 -42.00
C LYS A 514 117.08 -51.46 -42.08
N GLN A 515 115.93 -52.14 -42.13
CA GLN A 515 115.87 -53.59 -42.33
C GLN A 515 116.43 -54.03 -43.69
N ASN A 516 116.21 -53.27 -44.78
CA ASN A 516 116.81 -53.59 -46.07
C ASN A 516 118.35 -53.41 -46.07
N HIS A 517 118.86 -52.36 -45.41
CA HIS A 517 120.30 -52.14 -45.23
C HIS A 517 120.94 -53.12 -44.22
N GLN A 518 120.18 -53.63 -43.25
CA GLN A 518 120.56 -54.72 -42.36
C GLN A 518 120.68 -56.02 -43.17
N MET A 519 119.62 -56.41 -43.88
CA MET A 519 119.58 -57.61 -44.72
C MET A 519 120.60 -57.57 -45.86
N ARG A 520 120.90 -56.40 -46.45
CA ARG A 520 122.02 -56.25 -47.41
C ARG A 520 123.37 -56.55 -46.75
N ARG A 521 123.67 -56.00 -45.57
CA ARG A 521 124.91 -56.30 -44.85
C ARG A 521 124.99 -57.75 -44.41
N GLU A 522 123.87 -58.37 -44.06
CA GLU A 522 123.80 -59.79 -43.72
C GLU A 522 123.99 -60.68 -44.95
N VAL A 523 123.50 -60.28 -46.13
CA VAL A 523 123.77 -60.96 -47.41
C VAL A 523 125.22 -60.74 -47.88
N GLU A 524 125.78 -59.54 -47.73
CA GLU A 524 127.19 -59.25 -48.02
C GLU A 524 128.12 -60.06 -47.09
N ALA A 525 127.81 -60.12 -45.79
CA ALA A 525 128.52 -60.97 -44.83
C ALA A 525 128.33 -62.46 -45.13
N SER A 526 127.14 -62.88 -45.55
CA SER A 526 126.87 -64.27 -45.96
C SER A 526 127.60 -64.65 -47.23
N LEU A 527 127.77 -63.74 -48.20
CA LEU A 527 128.55 -63.95 -49.42
C LEU A 527 130.05 -64.01 -49.11
N LEU A 528 130.55 -63.17 -48.20
CA LEU A 528 131.93 -63.25 -47.72
C LEU A 528 132.19 -64.57 -46.98
N ALA A 529 131.29 -64.97 -46.08
CA ALA A 529 131.35 -66.25 -45.38
C ALA A 529 131.18 -67.44 -46.34
N GLN A 530 130.35 -67.33 -47.38
CA GLN A 530 130.19 -68.36 -48.41
C GLN A 530 131.44 -68.47 -49.29
N MET A 531 132.11 -67.36 -49.59
CA MET A 531 133.39 -67.34 -50.32
C MET A 531 134.53 -67.90 -49.45
N GLU A 532 134.53 -67.63 -48.15
CA GLU A 532 135.45 -68.26 -47.18
C GLU A 532 135.15 -69.76 -47.03
N VAL A 533 133.87 -70.18 -47.06
CA VAL A 533 133.45 -71.58 -47.10
C VAL A 533 133.77 -72.25 -48.44
N GLU A 534 133.73 -71.57 -49.59
CA GLU A 534 134.24 -72.14 -50.86
C GLU A 534 135.76 -72.33 -50.81
N LEU A 535 136.50 -71.40 -50.21
CA LEU A 535 137.94 -71.48 -50.05
C LEU A 535 138.32 -72.65 -49.11
N ASN A 536 137.63 -72.75 -47.97
CA ASN A 536 137.77 -73.87 -47.03
C ASN A 536 137.31 -75.19 -47.65
N LEU A 537 136.17 -75.27 -48.33
CA LEU A 537 135.70 -76.50 -49.01
C LEU A 537 136.60 -76.92 -50.15
N LYS A 538 137.33 -76.01 -50.80
CA LYS A 538 138.34 -76.37 -51.80
C LYS A 538 139.52 -77.08 -51.12
N GLN A 539 140.00 -76.54 -50.00
CA GLN A 539 141.09 -77.09 -49.19
C GLN A 539 140.68 -78.37 -48.42
N GLU A 540 139.42 -78.46 -48.00
CA GLU A 540 138.84 -79.61 -47.31
C GLU A 540 138.42 -80.70 -48.29
N LYS A 541 138.04 -80.39 -49.53
CA LYS A 541 137.90 -81.38 -50.62
C LYS A 541 139.24 -82.06 -50.93
N GLU A 542 140.34 -81.30 -50.91
CA GLU A 542 141.69 -81.85 -51.02
C GLU A 542 142.02 -82.77 -49.82
N SER A 543 141.47 -82.51 -48.61
CA SER A 543 141.64 -83.36 -47.41
C SER A 543 140.68 -84.55 -47.31
N LEU A 544 139.41 -84.42 -47.68
CA LEU A 544 138.39 -85.48 -47.56
C LEU A 544 138.48 -86.50 -48.69
N SER A 545 139.05 -86.12 -49.84
CA SER A 545 139.54 -87.08 -50.83
C SER A 545 140.55 -88.07 -50.23
N HIS A 546 141.19 -87.73 -49.11
CA HIS A 546 142.16 -88.55 -48.39
C HIS A 546 141.58 -89.29 -47.17
N GLN A 547 140.36 -88.95 -46.72
CA GLN A 547 139.69 -89.60 -45.57
C GLN A 547 138.54 -90.52 -45.98
N LEU A 548 137.91 -90.30 -47.14
CA LEU A 548 136.91 -91.26 -47.64
C LEU A 548 137.56 -92.62 -47.97
N GLU A 549 138.86 -92.62 -48.27
CA GLU A 549 139.71 -93.82 -48.39
C GLU A 549 139.79 -94.66 -47.10
N GLU A 550 139.30 -94.16 -45.95
CA GLU A 550 139.52 -94.73 -44.61
C GLU A 550 138.21 -95.17 -43.89
N LYS A 551 137.00 -94.85 -44.38
CA LYS A 551 135.79 -94.87 -43.52
C LYS A 551 134.70 -95.92 -43.78
N ASP A 552 134.75 -96.68 -44.88
CA ASP A 552 133.72 -97.69 -45.23
C ASP A 552 133.64 -98.94 -44.30
N GLU A 553 134.38 -99.01 -43.19
CA GLU A 553 134.59 -100.24 -42.41
C GLU A 553 133.60 -100.54 -41.19
N ARG A 554 132.40 -99.91 -40.96
CA ARG A 554 132.02 -99.46 -39.55
C ARG A 554 130.60 -99.43 -38.78
N ILE A 555 129.34 -99.81 -39.17
CA ILE A 555 128.11 -99.03 -38.67
C ILE A 555 126.84 -99.53 -37.80
N ASP A 556 126.14 -100.69 -37.93
CA ASP A 556 124.61 -100.86 -37.78
C ASP A 556 123.78 -100.95 -36.31
N ASN A 557 122.52 -100.30 -35.90
CA ASN A 557 121.66 -100.19 -34.50
C ASN A 557 120.03 -99.74 -34.12
N LEU A 558 119.40 -99.39 -32.84
CA LEU A 558 117.84 -99.32 -32.27
C LEU A 558 117.08 -98.34 -31.05
N GLN A 559 115.72 -98.38 -30.51
CA GLN A 559 114.87 -97.52 -29.38
C GLN A 559 113.36 -97.82 -28.61
N LYS A 560 112.57 -97.01 -27.66
CA LYS A 560 111.15 -97.16 -26.79
C LYS A 560 110.26 -95.99 -25.89
N GLN A 561 108.99 -96.13 -25.17
CA GLN A 561 107.93 -95.11 -24.42
C GLN A 561 106.70 -95.45 -23.25
N LEU A 562 105.82 -94.54 -22.49
CA LEU A 562 104.54 -94.73 -21.47
C LEU A 562 103.55 -93.53 -20.71
N VAL A 563 102.33 -93.65 -19.92
CA VAL A 563 101.27 -92.60 -19.19
C VAL A 563 99.98 -92.92 -18.08
N GLU A 564 99.15 -91.96 -17.35
CA GLU A 564 97.61 -91.90 -16.75
C GLU A 564 96.93 -91.31 -15.26
N VAL A 565 95.54 -90.95 -14.99
CA VAL A 565 94.50 -90.86 -13.68
C VAL A 565 93.64 -89.56 -12.95
N ASN A 566 92.35 -89.56 -12.26
CA ASN A 566 91.51 -88.48 -11.35
C ASN A 566 89.96 -88.63 -10.58
N GLU A 567 89.34 -87.81 -9.55
CA GLU A 567 87.84 -87.67 -8.88
C GLU A 567 87.43 -86.55 -7.66
N SER A 568 86.31 -86.18 -6.79
CA SER A 568 84.71 -85.96 -6.47
C SER A 568 84.22 -85.25 -4.99
N VAL A 569 83.05 -84.83 -4.22
CA VAL A 569 81.48 -84.39 -3.98
C VAL A 569 81.03 -83.67 -2.50
N LYS A 570 79.87 -83.24 -1.73
CA LYS A 570 78.29 -82.85 -1.49
C LYS A 570 77.81 -82.22 0.02
N VAL A 571 76.64 -81.80 0.77
CA VAL A 571 75.08 -81.32 0.91
C VAL A 571 74.44 -81.05 2.48
N VAL A 572 73.28 -80.56 3.22
CA VAL A 572 71.84 -79.78 3.40
C VAL A 572 71.18 -79.65 4.98
N GLU A 573 70.06 -79.11 5.75
CA GLU A 573 68.62 -78.35 5.96
C GLU A 573 68.13 -77.86 7.53
N ASN A 574 66.96 -77.40 8.26
CA ASN A 574 65.44 -76.81 8.33
C ASN A 574 64.68 -76.35 9.81
N ALA A 575 63.41 -75.69 10.07
CA ALA A 575 62.64 -75.25 11.44
C ALA A 575 61.07 -74.58 11.66
N GLY A 576 60.34 -74.32 12.89
CA GLY A 576 58.98 -73.50 13.24
C GLY A 576 58.01 -73.48 14.64
N ALA A 577 56.95 -72.58 15.02
CA ALA A 577 55.90 -72.44 16.27
C ALA A 577 54.67 -71.27 16.36
N GLU A 578 53.62 -70.80 17.25
CA GLU A 578 52.57 -70.97 18.49
C GLU A 578 51.36 -69.79 18.71
N THR A 579 50.28 -69.35 19.59
CA THR A 579 49.37 -69.33 20.95
C THR A 579 47.82 -68.63 20.94
N GLU A 580 46.78 -68.14 21.83
CA GLU A 580 46.10 -67.94 23.30
C GLU A 580 44.49 -67.40 23.56
N THR A 581 43.85 -66.84 24.74
CA THR A 581 42.32 -66.71 25.30
C THR A 581 41.67 -65.37 26.12
N SER A 582 40.52 -64.97 26.92
CA SER A 582 39.10 -65.23 27.68
C SER A 582 38.19 -63.90 28.26
N PHE A 583 37.04 -63.56 29.08
CA PHE A 583 35.73 -63.88 29.99
C PHE A 583 34.71 -62.59 30.49
N GLY A 584 33.52 -62.28 31.28
CA GLY A 584 32.28 -62.60 32.29
C GLY A 584 31.21 -61.36 32.77
N ILE A 585 30.08 -61.08 33.65
CA ILE A 585 28.89 -61.52 34.68
C ILE A 585 27.73 -60.39 35.29
N ALA A 586 26.41 -60.58 35.89
CA ALA A 586 25.36 -59.58 36.66
C ALA A 586 23.86 -59.94 37.41
N GLU A 587 23.01 -59.11 38.27
CA GLU A 587 21.51 -59.24 38.93
C GLU A 587 20.80 -58.05 39.91
N GLY A 588 19.58 -57.74 40.65
CA GLY A 588 18.00 -57.98 41.01
C GLY A 588 17.28 -57.34 42.43
N GLY A 589 16.00 -57.08 43.05
CA GLY A 589 14.40 -56.77 42.99
C GLY A 589 13.28 -56.74 44.30
N ARG A 590 12.04 -56.00 44.44
CA ARG A 590 10.63 -56.06 45.32
C ARG A 590 9.90 -54.83 46.21
N GLN A 591 8.71 -54.58 47.02
CA GLN A 591 7.32 -55.09 47.72
C GLN A 591 6.18 -54.05 48.45
N ILE A 592 4.94 -54.35 49.16
CA ILE A 592 3.72 -53.48 49.83
C ILE A 592 2.78 -54.04 51.05
N GLU A 593 1.98 -53.26 51.92
CA GLU A 593 0.72 -53.66 52.75
C GLU A 593 -0.18 -52.54 53.51
N LYS A 594 -1.54 -52.31 53.28
CA LYS A 594 -2.52 -51.49 54.14
C LYS A 594 -4.05 -51.34 53.68
N HIS A 595 -4.98 -52.31 53.83
CA HIS A 595 -6.37 -52.19 53.25
C HIS A 595 -7.56 -51.95 54.25
N GLU A 596 -7.51 -52.40 55.51
CA GLU A 596 -8.75 -52.52 56.34
C GLU A 596 -9.30 -51.21 56.96
N ALA A 597 -8.68 -50.05 56.71
CA ALA A 597 -9.15 -48.75 57.23
C ALA A 597 -10.24 -48.09 56.36
N GLU A 598 -10.47 -48.59 55.15
CA GLU A 598 -11.12 -47.84 54.07
C GLU A 598 -12.66 -47.87 54.16
N ASN A 599 -13.27 -48.99 54.56
CA ASN A 599 -14.73 -49.14 54.60
C ASN A 599 -15.45 -48.20 55.61
N LEU A 600 -14.76 -47.71 56.65
CA LEU A 600 -15.31 -46.71 57.58
C LEU A 600 -15.03 -45.27 57.14
N HIS A 601 -14.05 -45.06 56.26
CA HIS A 601 -13.81 -43.78 55.60
C HIS A 601 -14.96 -43.49 54.60
N GLN A 602 -15.34 -44.51 53.84
CA GLN A 602 -16.29 -44.45 52.74
C GLN A 602 -17.69 -43.89 53.10
N LEU A 603 -18.22 -44.22 54.29
CA LEU A 603 -19.54 -43.73 54.72
C LEU A 603 -19.52 -42.26 55.18
N VAL A 604 -18.37 -41.77 55.65
CA VAL A 604 -18.17 -40.34 55.94
C VAL A 604 -17.98 -39.59 54.61
N GLU A 605 -17.18 -40.15 53.69
CA GLU A 605 -17.02 -39.63 52.34
C GLU A 605 -18.37 -39.51 51.60
N GLU A 606 -19.29 -40.47 51.68
CA GLU A 606 -20.63 -40.34 51.08
C GLU A 606 -21.44 -39.14 51.61
N LYS A 607 -21.22 -38.72 52.86
CA LYS A 607 -21.93 -37.58 53.47
C LYS A 607 -21.25 -36.26 53.17
N ASP A 608 -19.93 -36.22 53.27
CA ASP A 608 -19.14 -35.04 52.93
C ASP A 608 -19.22 -34.76 51.41
N GLN A 609 -19.21 -35.79 50.57
CA GLN A 609 -19.50 -35.70 49.13
C GLN A 609 -20.88 -35.10 48.89
N ARG A 610 -21.93 -35.51 49.63
CA ARG A 610 -23.28 -34.96 49.41
C ARG A 610 -23.41 -33.49 49.83
N ILE A 611 -22.60 -33.03 50.77
CA ILE A 611 -22.48 -31.62 51.15
C ILE A 611 -21.66 -30.87 50.09
N TYR A 612 -20.56 -31.46 49.64
CA TYR A 612 -19.72 -30.94 48.55
C TYR A 612 -20.49 -30.80 47.24
N ASP A 613 -21.34 -31.75 46.86
CA ASP A 613 -22.22 -31.69 45.68
C ASP A 613 -23.18 -30.49 45.74
N LEU A 614 -23.71 -30.19 46.92
CA LEU A 614 -24.60 -29.04 47.14
C LEU A 614 -23.83 -27.71 47.15
N GLN A 615 -22.61 -27.69 47.69
CA GLN A 615 -21.72 -26.53 47.63
C GLN A 615 -21.25 -26.26 46.19
N GLN A 616 -20.90 -27.31 45.44
CA GLN A 616 -20.65 -27.28 43.99
C GLN A 616 -21.84 -26.70 43.23
N LEU A 617 -23.08 -27.13 43.52
CA LEU A 617 -24.27 -26.63 42.85
C LEU A 617 -24.54 -25.15 43.14
N VAL A 618 -24.35 -24.71 44.39
CA VAL A 618 -24.47 -23.27 44.75
C VAL A 618 -23.37 -22.46 44.07
N ALA A 619 -22.11 -22.89 44.15
CA ALA A 619 -20.99 -22.22 43.49
C ALA A 619 -21.15 -22.17 41.95
N SER A 620 -21.73 -23.22 41.35
CA SER A 620 -22.05 -23.25 39.91
C SER A 620 -23.14 -22.24 39.54
N LEU A 621 -24.17 -22.06 40.39
CA LEU A 621 -25.21 -21.07 40.16
C LEU A 621 -24.71 -19.64 40.39
N GLU A 622 -23.89 -19.42 41.41
CA GLU A 622 -23.21 -18.14 41.64
C GLU A 622 -22.29 -17.81 40.44
N GLN A 623 -21.52 -18.79 39.94
CA GLN A 623 -20.69 -18.66 38.75
C GLN A 623 -21.50 -18.43 37.47
N GLU A 624 -22.68 -19.03 37.30
CA GLU A 624 -23.60 -18.73 36.18
C GLU A 624 -24.14 -17.30 36.26
N PHE A 625 -24.51 -16.81 37.45
CA PHE A 625 -24.94 -15.42 37.64
C PHE A 625 -23.81 -14.41 37.41
N ASP A 626 -22.59 -14.68 37.92
CA ASP A 626 -21.42 -13.83 37.73
C ASP A 626 -20.96 -13.82 36.27
N SER A 627 -20.91 -14.98 35.61
CA SER A 627 -20.52 -15.06 34.18
C SER A 627 -21.58 -14.44 33.26
N SER A 628 -22.87 -14.59 33.57
CA SER A 628 -23.96 -13.88 32.89
C SER A 628 -23.84 -12.36 33.07
N THR A 629 -23.63 -11.89 34.30
CA THR A 629 -23.48 -10.46 34.62
C THR A 629 -22.23 -9.86 33.98
N ALA A 630 -21.12 -10.59 33.97
CA ALA A 630 -19.89 -10.24 33.27
C ALA A 630 -20.10 -10.22 31.75
N CYS A 631 -20.85 -11.16 31.18
CA CYS A 631 -21.20 -11.18 29.77
C CYS A 631 -22.06 -9.96 29.38
N PHE A 632 -23.09 -9.62 30.15
CA PHE A 632 -23.89 -8.40 29.94
C PHE A 632 -23.03 -7.13 30.08
N SER A 633 -22.16 -7.05 31.09
CA SER A 633 -21.25 -5.92 31.29
C SER A 633 -20.26 -5.76 30.12
N SER A 634 -19.69 -6.87 29.66
CA SER A 634 -18.82 -6.93 28.48
C SER A 634 -19.57 -6.53 27.21
N ARG A 635 -20.83 -6.93 27.06
CA ARG A 635 -21.67 -6.59 25.90
C ARG A 635 -22.03 -5.11 25.88
N LEU A 636 -22.31 -4.52 27.04
CA LEU A 636 -22.54 -3.09 27.20
C LEU A 636 -21.27 -2.29 26.87
N SER A 637 -20.12 -2.70 27.41
CA SER A 637 -18.81 -2.09 27.11
C SER A 637 -18.44 -2.20 25.63
N GLN A 638 -18.64 -3.37 25.02
CA GLN A 638 -18.48 -3.59 23.58
C GLN A 638 -19.32 -2.59 22.78
N MET A 639 -20.65 -2.56 23.00
CA MET A 639 -21.56 -1.69 22.27
C MET A 639 -21.25 -0.20 22.48
N GLN A 640 -20.73 0.18 23.66
CA GLN A 640 -20.26 1.54 23.93
C GLN A 640 -18.97 1.87 23.16
N THR A 641 -18.00 0.95 23.10
CA THR A 641 -16.79 1.13 22.28
C THR A 641 -17.12 1.20 20.78
N GLU A 642 -18.00 0.32 20.28
CA GLU A 642 -18.51 0.35 18.91
C GLU A 642 -19.15 1.70 18.61
N MET A 643 -20.08 2.18 19.43
CA MET A 643 -20.72 3.50 19.24
C MET A 643 -19.71 4.67 19.23
N THR A 644 -18.62 4.60 20.00
CA THR A 644 -17.55 5.62 19.92
C THR A 644 -16.69 5.49 18.65
N GLY A 645 -16.39 4.26 18.21
CA GLY A 645 -15.66 4.01 16.96
C GLY A 645 -16.44 4.50 15.74
N LEU A 646 -17.73 4.14 15.67
CA LEU A 646 -18.62 4.50 14.56
C LEU A 646 -18.84 6.02 14.47
N ARG A 647 -18.88 6.74 15.61
CA ARG A 647 -18.84 8.22 15.64
C ARG A 647 -17.52 8.77 15.10
N LYS A 648 -16.38 8.24 15.55
CA LYS A 648 -15.05 8.69 15.11
C LYS A 648 -14.85 8.47 13.61
N SER A 649 -15.22 7.29 13.10
CA SER A 649 -15.23 7.04 11.66
C SER A 649 -16.17 8.02 10.96
N TRP A 650 -17.40 8.24 11.46
CA TRP A 650 -18.36 9.18 10.87
C TRP A 650 -17.74 10.56 10.62
N GLU A 651 -17.08 11.11 11.64
CA GLU A 651 -16.34 12.38 11.58
C GLU A 651 -15.17 12.33 10.58
N GLN A 652 -14.43 11.21 10.50
CA GLN A 652 -13.32 11.03 9.54
C GLN A 652 -13.74 11.04 8.07
N ILE A 653 -14.84 10.37 7.67
CA ILE A 653 -15.30 10.46 6.27
C ILE A 653 -15.95 11.81 6.00
N LYS A 654 -16.67 12.42 6.95
CA LYS A 654 -17.16 13.79 6.75
C LYS A 654 -16.00 14.76 6.47
N ALA A 655 -14.86 14.61 7.15
CA ALA A 655 -13.64 15.34 6.84
C ALA A 655 -13.07 14.97 5.46
N ALA A 656 -12.94 13.69 5.14
CA ALA A 656 -12.40 13.23 3.85
C ALA A 656 -13.26 13.63 2.63
N GLU A 657 -14.58 13.73 2.80
CA GLU A 657 -15.53 14.21 1.80
C GLU A 657 -15.36 15.71 1.55
N VAL A 658 -15.23 16.52 2.61
CA VAL A 658 -14.88 17.95 2.51
C VAL A 658 -13.49 18.16 1.89
N PHE A 659 -12.48 17.34 2.23
CA PHE A 659 -11.16 17.43 1.59
C PHE A 659 -11.20 17.08 0.10
N LYS A 660 -11.97 16.07 -0.32
CA LYS A 660 -12.16 15.73 -1.75
C LYS A 660 -12.88 16.84 -2.51
N GLU A 661 -13.91 17.44 -1.93
CA GLU A 661 -14.60 18.58 -2.54
C GLU A 661 -13.66 19.78 -2.70
N MET A 662 -12.84 20.07 -1.68
CA MET A 662 -11.82 21.13 -1.75
C MET A 662 -10.75 20.83 -2.81
N GLU A 663 -10.26 19.59 -2.90
CA GLU A 663 -9.32 19.14 -3.93
C GLU A 663 -9.91 19.23 -5.35
N ILE A 664 -11.22 18.98 -5.51
CA ILE A 664 -11.94 19.15 -6.78
C ILE A 664 -12.07 20.65 -7.12
N GLN A 665 -12.40 21.51 -6.15
CA GLN A 665 -12.49 22.96 -6.37
C GLN A 665 -11.13 23.58 -6.72
N GLU A 666 -10.05 23.16 -6.07
CA GLU A 666 -8.68 23.58 -6.38
C GLU A 666 -8.26 23.15 -7.79
N LYS A 667 -8.53 21.90 -8.19
CA LYS A 667 -8.28 21.41 -9.55
C LYS A 667 -9.11 22.15 -10.60
N ASN A 668 -10.37 22.45 -10.31
CA ASN A 668 -11.24 23.22 -11.22
C ASN A 668 -10.73 24.66 -11.40
N LEU A 669 -10.24 25.30 -10.33
CA LEU A 669 -9.60 26.61 -10.42
C LEU A 669 -8.34 26.56 -11.29
N MET A 670 -7.46 25.59 -11.05
CA MET A 670 -6.24 25.42 -11.84
C MET A 670 -6.52 25.10 -13.32
N ILE A 671 -7.59 24.35 -13.62
CA ILE A 671 -8.05 24.13 -15.00
C ILE A 671 -8.47 25.45 -15.64
N VAL A 672 -9.24 26.30 -14.95
CA VAL A 672 -9.66 27.62 -15.47
C VAL A 672 -8.45 28.54 -15.69
N GLU A 673 -7.45 28.52 -14.82
CA GLU A 673 -6.20 29.28 -15.02
C GLU A 673 -5.43 28.78 -16.26
N LEU A 674 -5.27 27.46 -16.41
CA LEU A 674 -4.60 26.86 -17.58
C LEU A 674 -5.37 27.08 -18.89
N GLU A 675 -6.71 27.10 -18.87
CA GLU A 675 -7.55 27.43 -20.02
C GLU A 675 -7.38 28.90 -20.44
N ASN A 676 -7.27 29.83 -19.48
CA ASN A 676 -6.97 31.23 -19.75
C ASN A 676 -5.55 31.42 -20.32
N ASP A 677 -4.54 30.77 -19.76
CA ASP A 677 -3.17 30.83 -20.27
C ASP A 677 -3.03 30.21 -21.66
N LEU A 678 -3.73 29.10 -21.92
CA LEU A 678 -3.83 28.50 -23.25
C LEU A 678 -4.55 29.43 -24.24
N GLY A 679 -5.60 30.12 -23.81
CA GLY A 679 -6.28 31.16 -24.59
C GLY A 679 -5.37 32.35 -24.93
N SER A 680 -4.57 32.82 -23.97
CA SER A 680 -3.58 33.89 -24.18
C SER A 680 -2.45 33.44 -25.12
N SER A 681 -2.07 32.16 -25.06
CA SER A 681 -1.04 31.56 -25.91
C SER A 681 -1.55 31.37 -27.34
N LYS A 682 -2.79 30.90 -27.49
CA LYS A 682 -3.46 30.71 -28.79
C LYS A 682 -3.65 32.03 -29.54
N THR A 683 -4.03 33.11 -28.84
CA THR A 683 -4.15 34.44 -29.45
C THR A 683 -2.81 35.03 -29.87
N LYS A 684 -1.74 34.85 -29.06
CA LYS A 684 -0.36 35.20 -29.47
C LYS A 684 0.10 34.42 -30.71
N ILE A 685 -0.22 33.11 -30.79
CA ILE A 685 0.10 32.29 -31.97
C ILE A 685 -0.61 32.84 -33.22
N GLN A 686 -1.92 33.14 -33.13
CA GLN A 686 -2.66 33.72 -34.24
C GLN A 686 -2.11 35.08 -34.71
N GLU A 687 -1.65 35.93 -33.77
CA GLU A 687 -0.99 37.19 -34.14
C GLU A 687 0.36 36.95 -34.84
N ILE A 688 1.15 35.97 -34.39
CA ILE A 688 2.41 35.56 -35.04
C ILE A 688 2.14 34.98 -36.43
N GLU A 689 1.12 34.15 -36.62
CA GLU A 689 0.70 33.60 -37.92
C GLU A 689 0.36 34.72 -38.91
N VAL A 690 -0.43 35.71 -38.50
CA VAL A 690 -0.79 36.88 -39.32
C VAL A 690 0.43 37.74 -39.65
N GLN A 691 1.39 37.90 -38.71
CA GLN A 691 2.64 38.60 -39.00
C GLN A 691 3.56 37.81 -39.94
N LEU A 692 3.58 36.48 -39.85
CA LEU A 692 4.34 35.60 -40.73
C LEU A 692 3.79 35.64 -42.16
N GLU A 693 2.48 35.51 -42.35
CA GLU A 693 1.83 35.61 -43.68
C GLU A 693 2.11 36.97 -44.32
N LYS A 694 1.99 38.05 -43.55
CA LYS A 694 2.34 39.42 -44.00
C LYS A 694 3.81 39.53 -44.41
N LYS A 695 4.73 38.86 -43.70
CA LYS A 695 6.16 38.83 -44.05
C LYS A 695 6.45 37.95 -45.26
N GLU A 696 5.72 36.87 -45.46
CA GLU A 696 5.83 36.03 -46.65
C GLU A 696 5.36 36.78 -47.90
N LEU A 697 4.24 37.51 -47.83
CA LEU A 697 3.77 38.39 -48.91
C LEU A 697 4.79 39.50 -49.24
N GLU A 698 5.43 40.08 -48.22
CA GLU A 698 6.51 41.06 -48.39
C GLU A 698 7.74 40.46 -49.07
N LEU A 699 8.15 39.24 -48.71
CA LEU A 699 9.24 38.51 -49.35
C LEU A 699 8.91 38.13 -50.79
N ARG A 700 7.71 37.58 -51.07
CA ARG A 700 7.25 37.24 -52.42
C ARG A 700 7.31 38.45 -53.36
N ARG A 701 6.86 39.63 -52.90
CA ARG A 701 6.98 40.91 -53.63
C ARG A 701 8.44 41.26 -53.93
N LEU A 702 9.33 41.17 -52.95
CA LEU A 702 10.76 41.48 -53.12
C LEU A 702 11.47 40.50 -54.07
N VAL A 703 11.08 39.22 -54.07
CA VAL A 703 11.57 38.23 -55.05
C VAL A 703 11.16 38.63 -56.47
N CYS A 704 9.89 38.94 -56.71
CA CYS A 704 9.45 39.38 -58.05
C CYS A 704 10.12 40.69 -58.51
N GLU A 705 10.42 41.62 -57.59
CA GLU A 705 11.24 42.79 -57.90
C GLU A 705 12.68 42.44 -58.30
N LEU A 706 13.30 41.46 -57.63
CA LEU A 706 14.66 41.01 -57.94
C LEU A 706 14.70 40.24 -59.27
N GLU A 707 13.73 39.35 -59.52
CA GLU A 707 13.55 38.65 -60.81
C GLU A 707 13.39 39.65 -61.97
N ALA A 708 12.58 40.71 -61.77
CA ALA A 708 12.45 41.78 -62.75
C ALA A 708 13.77 42.52 -63.00
N LYS A 709 14.53 42.84 -61.95
CA LYS A 709 15.86 43.50 -62.02
C LYS A 709 16.90 42.60 -62.70
N ILE A 710 16.90 41.29 -62.43
CA ILE A 710 17.76 40.31 -63.13
C ILE A 710 17.37 40.26 -64.60
N SER A 711 16.08 40.16 -64.92
CA SER A 711 15.58 40.13 -66.29
C SER A 711 15.88 41.41 -67.09
N THR A 712 16.02 42.58 -66.46
CA THR A 712 16.52 43.80 -67.13
C THR A 712 18.04 43.78 -67.28
N SER A 713 18.77 43.29 -66.27
CA SER A 713 20.23 43.11 -66.34
C SER A 713 20.63 42.16 -67.48
N ASP A 714 20.03 40.98 -67.59
CA ASP A 714 20.27 40.02 -68.67
C ASP A 714 20.00 40.62 -70.05
N LYS A 715 18.94 41.42 -70.20
CA LYS A 715 18.65 42.15 -71.44
C LYS A 715 19.73 43.19 -71.77
N THR A 716 20.32 43.85 -70.76
CA THR A 716 21.46 44.76 -70.99
C THR A 716 22.77 44.03 -71.28
N ILE A 717 23.05 42.92 -70.60
CA ILE A 717 24.23 42.07 -70.86
C ILE A 717 24.16 41.48 -72.28
N LYS A 718 22.98 41.00 -72.70
CA LYS A 718 22.77 40.52 -74.07
C LYS A 718 23.01 41.62 -75.10
N LYS A 719 22.44 42.82 -74.91
CA LYS A 719 22.71 43.96 -75.80
C LYS A 719 24.19 44.32 -75.87
N LEU A 720 24.91 44.33 -74.74
CA LEU A 720 26.35 44.62 -74.72
C LEU A 720 27.15 43.58 -75.52
N ARG A 721 26.78 42.29 -75.46
CA ARG A 721 27.36 41.21 -76.28
C ARG A 721 26.96 41.27 -77.76
N GLU A 722 25.92 42.01 -78.13
CA GLU A 722 25.49 42.25 -79.51
C GLU A 722 26.13 43.52 -80.11
N THR A 723 26.91 44.27 -79.31
CA THR A 723 27.60 45.52 -79.69
C THR A 723 29.13 45.44 -79.59
N ALA A 724 29.70 44.25 -79.37
CA ALA A 724 31.13 43.99 -79.21
C ALA A 724 31.58 42.86 -80.15
#